data_AF-A0A1Z8M4M1-F1
#
_entry.id   AF-A0A1Z8M4M1-F1
#
_cell.length_a   1.000
_cell.length_b   1.000
_cell.length_c   1.000
_cell.angle_alpha   90.00
_cell.angle_beta   90.00
_cell.angle_gamma   90.00
#
_symmetry.space_group_name_H-M   'P 1'
#
loop_
_entity.id
_entity.type
_entity.pdbx_description
1 polymer ?
#
loop_
_entity_poly.entity_id
_entity_poly.type
_entity_poly.pdbx_seq_one_letter_code
_entity_poly.pdbx_strand_id
1 'polypeptide(L)'
;MHFSHWVRHCFVLLAAFATLPDSTVFADLDAKNLQSRIFSTIELVQPAVVSLGQRGGSFSGVIVSKEGHVLSAGHAVRPGSRYQVTLPDGRQLTAVGKGSNPRVDCALLKITGDVDDLPFVEMGESKSLVRNQPCLSISFPGGQGTRGVPFVRFGRIVGTSRGDGMFQSSALMEPGDSGGALFDLQGRVIGIHSRIGRSMERNYEVPVDSFKKYWNELNREKTFTEIGPPVPKLGFNGSGLADGSGVEVFKVFDDTLAAKHGMKAKDVILSVYDKKTVSIDELRKALIAARDEGADTIVVTVLREEKKLDLSMPFEVEREAAPKVELPVYSKKAFAKPTPIGELSSLPKQFQDLESKLDDGCVQVVSKLSDNEDVTILATLIQDTDFMVSKSSMVHQDPTTKLSGKQVKLKIVARDSKNDLVLLQAPKPHQTGVELTDSSDSDSSGSDSSDKGYRAGLFLLTPDPAGQGVVSIVSRKTFQSQKQQSRGYLGVMPEDYKDKAGAILRQVTKDGAAEKAGLEVGDVVTKMNDQRIRTHMEMRNFLGTVDPNDTIVAVILRGEEELKKTIRLGVFPSSSRHAADQMEKSGRRDGFAKVVSHDAVLEPTDCGGPLFDLDGNFLGVNIARNSRVRSYAVTPSIVRQLVDEHTSKK
;
A
#
# COMPACT_ATOMS: atom_id res chain seq x y z
N MET A 1 7.73 -87.73 16.65
CA MET A 1 9.01 -87.84 17.38
C MET A 1 9.75 -86.51 17.24
N HIS A 2 10.10 -85.93 18.39
CA HIS A 2 10.82 -84.67 18.61
C HIS A 2 12.19 -84.60 17.90
N PHE A 3 12.68 -83.39 17.54
CA PHE A 3 13.67 -82.65 18.36
C PHE A 3 14.07 -81.25 17.80
N SER A 4 14.06 -80.26 18.72
CA SER A 4 14.79 -78.97 18.89
C SER A 4 15.14 -78.07 17.70
N HIS A 5 14.63 -76.82 17.59
CA HIS A 5 15.02 -75.57 18.30
C HIS A 5 16.44 -75.07 18.00
N TRP A 6 16.56 -73.86 17.42
CA TRP A 6 17.26 -72.68 17.98
C TRP A 6 16.91 -71.38 17.22
N VAL A 7 16.23 -70.51 17.98
CA VAL A 7 16.00 -69.05 17.95
C VAL A 7 16.80 -68.17 16.96
N ARG A 8 16.08 -67.31 16.21
CA ARG A 8 16.44 -65.88 16.03
C ARG A 8 15.18 -65.00 16.10
N HIS A 9 15.31 -63.94 16.88
CA HIS A 9 14.26 -63.05 17.37
C HIS A 9 13.59 -62.23 16.24
N CYS A 10 12.26 -62.30 16.15
CA CYS A 10 11.46 -61.23 15.56
C CYS A 10 11.19 -60.18 16.65
N PHE A 11 11.90 -59.05 16.60
CA PHE A 11 11.45 -57.84 17.28
C PHE A 11 10.27 -57.27 16.48
N VAL A 12 9.06 -57.45 17.00
CA VAL A 12 7.91 -56.62 16.62
C VAL A 12 8.16 -55.24 17.21
N LEU A 13 8.81 -54.37 16.45
CA LEU A 13 8.73 -52.93 16.69
C LEU A 13 7.34 -52.51 16.23
N LEU A 14 6.42 -52.42 17.20
CA LEU A 14 5.26 -51.54 17.10
C LEU A 14 5.82 -50.15 16.75
N ALA A 15 5.76 -49.81 15.46
CA ALA A 15 5.86 -48.42 15.05
C ALA A 15 4.61 -47.73 15.63
N ALA A 16 4.76 -47.18 16.82
CA ALA A 16 3.92 -46.08 17.25
C ALA A 16 4.00 -45.04 16.12
N PHE A 17 2.94 -44.95 15.33
CA PHE A 17 2.67 -43.72 14.62
C PHE A 17 2.59 -42.66 15.71
N ALA A 18 3.69 -41.93 15.90
CA ALA A 18 3.63 -40.62 16.49
C ALA A 18 2.74 -39.83 15.53
N THR A 19 1.45 -39.79 15.85
CA THR A 19 0.59 -38.70 15.44
C THR A 19 1.38 -37.45 15.77
N LEU A 20 1.86 -36.76 14.74
CA LEU A 20 2.34 -35.39 14.88
C LEU A 20 1.27 -34.67 15.69
N PRO A 21 1.63 -33.92 16.74
CA PRO A 21 0.63 -33.15 17.47
C PRO A 21 -0.01 -32.19 16.47
N ASP A 22 -1.21 -32.55 16.06
CA ASP A 22 -2.16 -31.68 15.39
C ASP A 22 -2.58 -30.64 16.42
N SER A 23 -2.47 -29.36 16.06
CA SER A 23 -2.88 -28.20 16.87
C SER A 23 -2.34 -28.14 18.32
N THR A 24 -1.32 -27.31 18.57
CA THR A 24 -1.12 -26.47 19.78
C THR A 24 0.36 -26.09 19.95
N VAL A 25 0.81 -25.12 19.17
CA VAL A 25 1.84 -24.18 19.64
C VAL A 25 1.36 -22.77 19.30
N PHE A 26 0.17 -22.42 19.78
CA PHE A 26 -0.09 -21.03 20.11
C PHE A 26 0.52 -20.84 21.50
N ALA A 27 1.85 -20.68 21.56
CA ALA A 27 2.42 -20.02 22.72
C ALA A 27 1.71 -18.67 22.80
N ASP A 28 1.09 -18.36 23.94
CA ASP A 28 0.35 -17.13 24.20
C ASP A 28 1.12 -15.96 23.58
N LEU A 29 0.61 -15.43 22.47
CA LEU A 29 1.22 -14.27 21.84
C LEU A 29 1.01 -13.13 22.83
N ASP A 30 2.06 -12.76 23.55
CA ASP A 30 2.02 -11.59 24.40
C ASP A 30 1.96 -10.35 23.49
N ALA A 31 0.74 -9.86 23.26
CA ALA A 31 0.48 -8.71 22.42
C ALA A 31 1.15 -7.43 22.95
N LYS A 32 1.28 -7.29 24.28
CA LYS A 32 1.97 -6.15 24.91
C LYS A 32 3.48 -6.25 24.67
N ASN A 33 4.06 -7.44 24.75
CA ASN A 33 5.46 -7.67 24.37
C ASN A 33 5.69 -7.40 22.89
N LEU A 34 4.82 -7.91 22.02
CA LEU A 34 4.90 -7.67 20.57
C LEU A 34 4.81 -6.18 20.25
N GLN A 35 3.87 -5.44 20.86
CA GLN A 35 3.76 -3.99 20.72
C GLN A 35 5.05 -3.29 21.14
N SER A 36 5.63 -3.67 22.27
CA SER A 36 6.89 -3.11 22.78
C SER A 36 8.06 -3.36 21.81
N ARG A 37 8.09 -4.52 21.16
CA ARG A 37 9.07 -4.83 20.11
C ARG A 37 8.83 -4.03 18.84
N ILE A 38 7.58 -3.85 18.43
CA ILE A 38 7.20 -3.01 17.29
C ILE A 38 7.67 -1.58 17.53
N PHE A 39 7.36 -1.02 18.70
CA PHE A 39 7.81 0.30 19.16
C PHE A 39 9.32 0.49 19.06
N SER A 40 10.09 -0.45 19.62
CA SER A 40 11.56 -0.40 19.59
C SER A 40 12.10 -0.51 18.16
N THR A 41 11.45 -1.33 17.32
CA THR A 41 11.85 -1.50 15.91
C THR A 41 11.59 -0.21 15.12
N ILE A 42 10.44 0.43 15.31
CA ILE A 42 10.09 1.69 14.63
C ILE A 42 11.11 2.78 14.99
N GLU A 43 11.41 2.97 16.28
CA GLU A 43 12.40 3.96 16.73
C GLU A 43 13.78 3.74 16.07
N LEU A 44 14.18 2.47 15.93
CA LEU A 44 15.45 2.10 15.33
C LEU A 44 15.51 2.38 13.82
N VAL A 45 14.44 2.07 13.08
CA VAL A 45 14.50 2.00 11.61
C VAL A 45 13.84 3.15 10.89
N GLN A 46 12.83 3.77 11.49
CA GLN A 46 12.07 4.85 10.86
C GLN A 46 12.96 6.02 10.39
N PRO A 47 13.96 6.49 11.16
CA PRO A 47 14.81 7.61 10.74
C PRO A 47 15.54 7.39 9.40
N ALA A 48 15.83 6.13 9.06
CA ALA A 48 16.54 5.77 7.81
C ALA A 48 15.61 5.64 6.59
N VAL A 49 14.29 5.71 6.76
CA VAL A 49 13.33 5.62 5.66
C VAL A 49 13.06 7.03 5.13
N VAL A 50 13.24 7.23 3.83
CA VAL A 50 13.24 8.55 3.19
C VAL A 50 12.19 8.66 2.09
N SER A 51 11.68 9.88 1.89
CA SER A 51 10.90 10.22 0.70
C SER A 51 11.85 10.69 -0.40
N LEU A 52 11.66 10.16 -1.61
CA LEU A 52 12.43 10.48 -2.80
C LEU A 52 11.54 11.23 -3.79
N GLY A 53 11.83 12.52 -3.99
CA GLY A 53 11.11 13.41 -4.89
C GLY A 53 11.83 13.62 -6.22
N GLN A 54 11.08 13.55 -7.32
CA GLN A 54 11.50 13.98 -8.66
C GLN A 54 10.38 14.82 -9.27
N ARG A 55 10.66 15.74 -10.22
CA ARG A 55 9.64 16.61 -10.84
C ARG A 55 8.38 15.80 -11.23
N GLY A 56 7.28 16.03 -10.51
CA GLY A 56 5.96 15.41 -10.76
C GLY A 56 5.60 14.16 -9.94
N GLY A 57 6.46 13.66 -9.03
CA GLY A 57 6.13 12.49 -8.21
C GLY A 57 7.06 12.26 -7.02
N SER A 58 6.62 11.45 -6.07
CA SER A 58 7.43 11.00 -4.93
C SER A 58 7.26 9.51 -4.69
N PHE A 59 8.33 8.85 -4.28
CA PHE A 59 8.38 7.45 -3.90
C PHE A 59 9.26 7.30 -2.64
N SER A 60 9.56 6.09 -2.23
CA SER A 60 10.24 5.83 -0.95
C SER A 60 11.63 5.21 -1.15
N GLY A 61 12.47 5.30 -0.13
CA GLY A 61 13.78 4.65 -0.08
C GLY A 61 14.22 4.36 1.35
N VAL A 62 15.28 3.58 1.51
CA VAL A 62 15.87 3.31 2.83
C VAL A 62 17.39 3.43 2.80
N ILE A 63 17.97 4.18 3.73
CA ILE A 63 19.41 4.38 3.86
C ILE A 63 20.02 3.16 4.56
N VAL A 64 21.01 2.52 3.94
CA VAL A 64 21.62 1.26 4.45
C VAL A 64 23.12 1.39 4.78
N SER A 65 23.66 2.60 4.74
CA SER A 65 25.07 2.83 5.06
C SER A 65 25.30 4.26 5.51
N LYS A 66 26.32 4.48 6.34
CA LYS A 66 26.80 5.83 6.71
C LYS A 66 27.24 6.67 5.50
N GLU A 67 27.67 6.01 4.42
CA GLU A 67 28.02 6.68 3.18
C GLU A 67 26.78 7.18 2.42
N GLY A 68 25.55 6.88 2.85
CA GLY A 68 24.33 7.37 2.21
C GLY A 68 23.89 6.58 0.97
N HIS A 69 24.19 5.29 0.90
CA HIS A 69 23.54 4.37 -0.04
C HIS A 69 22.06 4.19 0.33
N VAL A 70 21.17 4.34 -0.66
CA VAL A 70 19.72 4.26 -0.48
C VAL A 70 19.16 3.17 -1.39
N LEU A 71 18.53 2.15 -0.81
CA LEU A 71 17.82 1.13 -1.58
C LEU A 71 16.45 1.67 -2.01
N SER A 72 16.03 1.33 -3.24
CA SER A 72 14.70 1.66 -3.74
C SER A 72 14.28 0.70 -4.88
N ALA A 73 13.12 0.94 -5.47
CA ALA A 73 12.55 0.13 -6.54
C ALA A 73 13.14 0.49 -7.92
N GLY A 74 13.44 -0.52 -8.72
CA GLY A 74 14.04 -0.42 -10.06
C GLY A 74 13.24 0.46 -11.01
N HIS A 75 11.92 0.30 -11.02
CA HIS A 75 11.01 1.06 -11.88
C HIS A 75 10.89 2.55 -11.50
N ALA A 76 11.25 2.92 -10.27
CA ALA A 76 11.14 4.29 -9.76
C ALA A 76 12.41 5.11 -10.01
N VAL A 77 13.58 4.45 -10.07
CA VAL A 77 14.89 5.11 -10.15
C VAL A 77 15.43 5.09 -11.58
N ARG A 78 15.86 6.27 -12.04
CA ARG A 78 16.59 6.49 -13.28
C ARG A 78 18.05 6.79 -12.98
N PRO A 79 19.00 5.95 -13.42
CA PRO A 79 20.44 6.23 -13.32
C PRO A 79 20.83 7.63 -13.81
N GLY A 80 21.77 8.28 -13.11
CA GLY A 80 22.26 9.64 -13.40
C GLY A 80 21.29 10.78 -13.05
N SER A 81 20.03 10.47 -12.73
CA SER A 81 19.05 11.50 -12.33
C SER A 81 19.26 11.94 -10.88
N ARG A 82 18.95 13.22 -10.60
CA ARG A 82 18.95 13.76 -9.24
C ARG A 82 17.57 13.67 -8.60
N TYR A 83 17.57 13.40 -7.30
CA TYR A 83 16.39 13.25 -6.46
C TYR A 83 16.53 14.12 -5.22
N GLN A 84 15.45 14.78 -4.82
CA GLN A 84 15.35 15.37 -3.49
C GLN A 84 15.07 14.24 -2.49
N VAL A 85 15.82 14.20 -1.39
CA VAL A 85 15.66 13.23 -0.32
C VAL A 85 15.12 13.98 0.90
N THR A 86 13.93 13.62 1.36
CA THR A 86 13.37 14.15 2.60
C THR A 86 13.47 13.08 3.69
N LEU A 87 14.19 13.38 4.77
CA LEU A 87 14.28 12.53 5.95
C LEU A 87 13.10 12.81 6.91
N PRO A 88 12.75 11.86 7.80
CA PRO A 88 11.69 12.06 8.79
C PRO A 88 11.97 13.20 9.79
N ASP A 89 13.24 13.56 9.99
CA ASP A 89 13.66 14.70 10.82
C ASP A 89 13.49 16.06 10.11
N GLY A 90 13.03 16.05 8.85
CA GLY A 90 12.82 17.25 8.03
C GLY A 90 14.03 17.67 7.19
N ARG A 91 15.21 17.06 7.36
CA ARG A 91 16.38 17.34 6.50
C ARG A 91 16.04 17.07 5.04
N GLN A 92 16.48 17.99 4.18
CA GLN A 92 16.34 17.91 2.73
C GLN A 92 17.73 17.76 2.12
N LEU A 93 18.02 16.58 1.60
CA LEU A 93 19.29 16.24 0.95
C LEU A 93 19.08 16.01 -0.55
N THR A 94 20.16 15.79 -1.27
CA THR A 94 20.11 15.38 -2.68
C THR A 94 20.72 14.00 -2.83
N ALA A 95 20.17 13.17 -3.71
CA ALA A 95 20.77 11.92 -4.13
C ALA A 95 20.86 11.83 -5.65
N VAL A 96 21.80 11.02 -6.14
CA VAL A 96 21.92 10.62 -7.54
C VAL A 96 21.51 9.16 -7.67
N GLY A 97 20.67 8.85 -8.66
CA GLY A 97 20.37 7.47 -9.02
C GLY A 97 21.62 6.79 -9.56
N LYS A 98 22.05 5.70 -8.92
CA LYS A 98 23.19 4.88 -9.37
C LYS A 98 22.67 3.85 -10.36
N GLY A 99 22.65 2.57 -10.02
CA GLY A 99 22.19 1.50 -10.88
C GLY A 99 20.74 1.14 -10.64
N SER A 100 20.10 0.61 -11.69
CA SER A 100 18.74 0.09 -11.63
C SER A 100 18.63 -1.19 -12.44
N ASN A 101 17.96 -2.19 -11.87
CA ASN A 101 17.59 -3.42 -12.53
C ASN A 101 16.07 -3.58 -12.55
N PRO A 102 15.38 -3.19 -13.63
CA PRO A 102 13.92 -3.26 -13.71
C PRO A 102 13.39 -4.70 -13.82
N ARG A 103 14.24 -5.70 -14.11
CA ARG A 103 13.82 -7.10 -14.21
C ARG A 103 13.59 -7.73 -12.83
N VAL A 104 14.50 -7.46 -11.89
CA VAL A 104 14.37 -7.86 -10.47
C VAL A 104 13.68 -6.77 -9.64
N ASP A 105 13.63 -5.56 -10.19
CA ASP A 105 13.05 -4.34 -9.62
C ASP A 105 13.83 -3.75 -8.44
N CYS A 106 15.16 -3.91 -8.39
CA CYS A 106 16.03 -3.25 -7.42
C CYS A 106 16.73 -2.02 -8.03
N ALA A 107 16.92 -0.97 -7.23
CA ALA A 107 17.75 0.18 -7.58
C ALA A 107 18.51 0.73 -6.37
N LEU A 108 19.60 1.43 -6.65
CA LEU A 108 20.43 2.10 -5.67
C LEU A 108 20.51 3.59 -6.00
N LEU A 109 20.37 4.43 -4.99
CA LEU A 109 20.74 5.84 -5.05
C LEU A 109 21.89 6.09 -4.07
N LYS A 110 22.58 7.21 -4.28
CA LYS A 110 23.63 7.67 -3.39
C LYS A 110 23.35 9.12 -3.00
N ILE A 111 23.19 9.37 -1.70
CA ILE A 111 23.12 10.73 -1.16
C ILE A 111 24.44 11.45 -1.47
N THR A 112 24.30 12.70 -1.91
CA THR A 112 25.37 13.63 -2.29
C THR A 112 25.28 14.86 -1.40
N GLY A 113 26.42 15.39 -0.96
CA GLY A 113 26.50 16.54 -0.05
C GLY A 113 26.88 16.10 1.36
N ASP A 114 26.30 16.76 2.36
CA ASP A 114 26.52 16.46 3.77
C ASP A 114 25.87 15.11 4.14
N VAL A 115 26.71 14.15 4.53
CA VAL A 115 26.34 12.80 4.94
C VAL A 115 26.71 12.54 6.40
N ASP A 116 27.08 13.59 7.15
CA ASP A 116 27.39 13.46 8.56
C ASP A 116 26.11 13.12 9.34
N ASP A 117 26.25 12.13 10.23
CA ASP A 117 25.15 11.66 11.09
C ASP A 117 23.87 11.24 10.32
N LEU A 118 24.05 10.51 9.22
CA LEU A 118 22.93 9.87 8.53
C LEU A 118 22.43 8.65 9.33
N PRO A 119 21.12 8.55 9.60
CA PRO A 119 20.55 7.31 10.09
C PRO A 119 20.60 6.26 8.98
N PHE A 120 21.01 5.03 9.33
CA PHE A 120 21.00 3.91 8.41
C PHE A 120 20.67 2.60 9.12
N VAL A 121 20.21 1.62 8.35
CA VAL A 121 19.74 0.33 8.86
C VAL A 121 20.48 -0.84 8.23
N GLU A 122 20.52 -1.96 8.95
CA GLU A 122 21.18 -3.18 8.51
C GLU A 122 20.36 -3.92 7.43
N MET A 123 21.03 -4.40 6.39
CA MET A 123 20.43 -5.32 5.42
C MET A 123 20.39 -6.75 5.97
N GLY A 124 19.19 -7.29 6.19
CA GLY A 124 18.95 -8.66 6.68
C GLY A 124 19.14 -9.75 5.62
N GLU A 125 18.55 -10.92 5.85
CA GLU A 125 18.65 -12.09 4.95
C GLU A 125 17.25 -12.53 4.52
N SER A 126 16.90 -12.21 3.27
CA SER A 126 15.59 -12.59 2.72
C SER A 126 15.45 -14.09 2.43
N LYS A 127 16.56 -14.79 2.22
CA LYS A 127 16.59 -16.25 2.04
C LYS A 127 16.21 -17.04 3.30
N SER A 128 16.37 -16.45 4.49
CA SER A 128 16.02 -17.09 5.76
C SER A 128 14.58 -16.79 6.22
N LEU A 129 13.81 -16.06 5.41
CA LEU A 129 12.43 -15.72 5.77
C LEU A 129 11.57 -16.97 5.86
N VAL A 130 10.70 -16.98 6.87
CA VAL A 130 9.74 -18.06 7.10
C VAL A 130 8.32 -17.52 6.99
N ARG A 131 7.37 -18.37 6.58
CA ARG A 131 5.96 -18.00 6.52
C ARG A 131 5.47 -17.61 7.91
N ASN A 132 4.63 -16.57 7.95
CA ASN A 132 4.09 -15.94 9.15
C ASN A 132 5.12 -15.27 10.08
N GLN A 133 6.36 -15.09 9.65
CA GLN A 133 7.27 -14.19 10.34
C GLN A 133 6.67 -12.76 10.36
N PRO A 134 6.57 -12.10 11.52
CA PRO A 134 6.08 -10.73 11.60
C PRO A 134 7.07 -9.76 10.94
N CYS A 135 6.52 -8.71 10.34
CA CYS A 135 7.28 -7.65 9.69
C CYS A 135 6.61 -6.29 9.86
N LEU A 136 7.40 -5.23 9.68
CA LEU A 136 6.94 -3.86 9.68
C LEU A 136 7.25 -3.21 8.34
N SER A 137 6.24 -2.63 7.72
CA SER A 137 6.40 -1.80 6.54
C SER A 137 6.48 -0.34 6.96
N ILE A 138 7.50 0.38 6.48
CA ILE A 138 7.63 1.81 6.67
C ILE A 138 7.95 2.48 5.33
N SER A 139 7.13 3.44 4.94
CA SER A 139 7.26 4.14 3.65
C SER A 139 6.44 5.44 3.60
N PHE A 140 6.52 6.15 2.48
CA PHE A 140 5.79 7.38 2.19
C PHE A 140 4.75 7.14 1.09
N PRO A 141 3.53 6.68 1.44
CA PRO A 141 2.51 6.45 0.44
C PRO A 141 2.10 7.76 -0.25
N GLY A 142 1.55 7.63 -1.47
CA GLY A 142 1.21 8.76 -2.33
C GLY A 142 0.10 9.65 -1.78
N GLY A 143 0.10 10.91 -2.21
CA GLY A 143 -0.83 11.95 -1.77
C GLY A 143 -0.08 13.22 -1.34
N GLN A 144 -0.79 14.34 -1.17
CA GLN A 144 -0.20 15.51 -0.50
C GLN A 144 -0.21 15.31 1.03
N GLY A 145 0.68 15.97 1.77
CA GLY A 145 0.74 15.85 3.24
C GLY A 145 1.32 14.53 3.80
N THR A 146 1.64 13.55 2.95
CA THR A 146 2.29 12.29 3.35
C THR A 146 3.81 12.37 3.35
N ARG A 147 4.41 13.46 2.86
CA ARG A 147 5.86 13.58 2.58
C ARG A 147 6.75 13.86 3.79
N GLY A 148 6.18 14.31 4.91
CA GLY A 148 6.96 14.74 6.09
C GLY A 148 7.15 13.66 7.15
N VAL A 149 6.31 12.63 7.18
CA VAL A 149 6.37 11.55 8.17
C VAL A 149 5.96 10.25 7.47
N PRO A 150 6.77 9.17 7.56
CA PRO A 150 6.41 7.90 6.97
C PRO A 150 5.24 7.25 7.73
N PHE A 151 4.56 6.33 7.05
CA PHE A 151 3.48 5.53 7.61
C PHE A 151 4.01 4.15 7.97
N VAL A 152 3.63 3.66 9.14
CA VAL A 152 3.97 2.32 9.62
C VAL A 152 2.79 1.37 9.41
N ARG A 153 3.06 0.15 8.98
CA ARG A 153 2.06 -0.93 8.88
C ARG A 153 2.62 -2.22 9.44
N PHE A 154 1.78 -2.97 10.12
CA PHE A 154 2.14 -4.27 10.67
C PHE A 154 1.70 -5.39 9.74
N GLY A 155 2.57 -6.37 9.55
CA GLY A 155 2.35 -7.44 8.60
C GLY A 155 3.06 -8.72 8.99
N ARG A 156 2.99 -9.68 8.08
CA ARG A 156 3.76 -10.92 8.13
C ARG A 156 4.18 -11.36 6.73
N ILE A 157 5.13 -12.27 6.66
CA ILE A 157 5.51 -12.95 5.43
C ILE A 157 4.43 -13.96 5.04
N VAL A 158 3.86 -13.82 3.85
CA VAL A 158 2.77 -14.68 3.35
C VAL A 158 3.33 -15.79 2.45
N GLY A 159 4.30 -15.45 1.60
CA GLY A 159 4.95 -16.39 0.69
C GLY A 159 6.42 -16.03 0.49
N THR A 160 7.29 -17.02 0.51
CA THR A 160 8.73 -16.84 0.33
C THR A 160 9.12 -16.85 -1.14
N SER A 161 10.22 -16.19 -1.48
CA SER A 161 10.74 -16.18 -2.85
C SER A 161 11.25 -17.57 -3.28
N ARG A 162 11.15 -17.87 -4.58
CA ARG A 162 11.89 -18.95 -5.23
C ARG A 162 13.01 -18.34 -6.08
N GLY A 163 14.27 -18.56 -5.70
CA GLY A 163 15.43 -18.01 -6.42
C GLY A 163 15.54 -16.48 -6.30
N ASP A 164 15.68 -15.78 -7.42
CA ASP A 164 15.76 -14.30 -7.49
C ASP A 164 14.36 -13.64 -7.60
N GLY A 165 13.27 -14.38 -7.36
CA GLY A 165 11.91 -13.86 -7.46
C GLY A 165 11.53 -12.91 -6.31
N MET A 166 10.37 -12.27 -6.42
CA MET A 166 9.79 -11.50 -5.32
C MET A 166 9.17 -12.42 -4.26
N PHE A 167 9.12 -11.97 -3.02
CA PHE A 167 8.34 -12.61 -1.95
C PHE A 167 7.08 -11.78 -1.64
N GLN A 168 6.16 -12.33 -0.85
CA GLN A 168 4.89 -11.66 -0.50
C GLN A 168 4.79 -11.39 0.99
N SER A 169 4.28 -10.20 1.32
CA SER A 169 3.93 -9.78 2.67
C SER A 169 2.44 -9.44 2.76
N SER A 170 1.88 -9.45 3.97
CA SER A 170 0.52 -8.97 4.23
C SER A 170 0.47 -7.45 4.45
N ALA A 171 1.62 -6.78 4.54
CA ALA A 171 1.67 -5.34 4.67
C ALA A 171 1.17 -4.70 3.36
N LEU A 172 0.01 -4.07 3.43
CA LEU A 172 -0.62 -3.47 2.26
C LEU A 172 0.24 -2.33 1.72
N MET A 173 0.34 -2.21 0.40
CA MET A 173 1.09 -1.14 -0.25
C MET A 173 0.25 -0.42 -1.32
N GLU A 174 0.63 0.79 -1.69
CA GLU A 174 0.01 1.61 -2.73
C GLU A 174 1.05 2.48 -3.46
N PRO A 175 0.69 3.16 -4.57
CA PRO A 175 1.60 4.09 -5.23
C PRO A 175 2.21 5.09 -4.24
N GLY A 176 3.53 5.29 -4.33
CA GLY A 176 4.33 6.06 -3.37
C GLY A 176 5.11 5.17 -2.40
N ASP A 177 4.58 4.00 -2.04
CA ASP A 177 5.30 3.04 -1.21
C ASP A 177 6.47 2.38 -1.92
N SER A 178 6.44 2.33 -3.27
CA SER A 178 7.52 1.75 -4.08
C SER A 178 8.89 2.25 -3.61
N GLY A 179 9.79 1.31 -3.32
CA GLY A 179 11.12 1.60 -2.80
C GLY A 179 11.21 1.73 -1.27
N GLY A 180 10.07 1.80 -0.58
CA GLY A 180 10.00 1.75 0.88
C GLY A 180 10.36 0.36 1.41
N ALA A 181 10.61 0.27 2.71
CA ALA A 181 11.25 -0.90 3.29
C ALA A 181 10.31 -1.75 4.13
N LEU A 182 10.50 -3.06 4.00
CA LEU A 182 9.97 -4.06 4.90
C LEU A 182 11.07 -4.49 5.86
N PHE A 183 10.78 -4.45 7.15
CA PHE A 183 11.68 -4.76 8.24
C PHE A 183 11.24 -6.02 8.98
N ASP A 184 12.19 -6.79 9.49
CA ASP A 184 11.89 -7.71 10.60
C ASP A 184 11.82 -6.95 11.94
N LEU A 185 11.32 -7.62 12.99
CA LEU A 185 11.25 -7.05 14.34
C LEU A 185 12.61 -6.97 15.06
N GLN A 186 13.71 -7.16 14.31
CA GLN A 186 15.08 -6.92 14.77
C GLN A 186 15.66 -5.64 14.16
N GLY A 187 14.92 -4.97 13.29
CA GLY A 187 15.31 -3.72 12.65
C GLY A 187 16.17 -3.89 11.40
N ARG A 188 16.15 -5.07 10.77
CA ARG A 188 16.86 -5.32 9.51
C ARG A 188 15.91 -5.18 8.33
N VAL A 189 16.37 -4.54 7.25
CA VAL A 189 15.65 -4.49 5.97
C VAL A 189 15.67 -5.90 5.38
N ILE A 190 14.48 -6.48 5.17
CA ILE A 190 14.31 -7.82 4.59
C ILE A 190 13.73 -7.76 3.16
N GLY A 191 13.10 -6.66 2.79
CA GLY A 191 12.64 -6.44 1.42
C GLY A 191 12.30 -4.99 1.12
N ILE A 192 12.08 -4.71 -0.16
CA ILE A 192 11.74 -3.38 -0.69
C ILE A 192 10.42 -3.46 -1.47
N HIS A 193 9.48 -2.57 -1.18
CA HIS A 193 8.17 -2.52 -1.83
C HIS A 193 8.30 -2.31 -3.34
N SER A 194 7.65 -3.18 -4.12
CA SER A 194 7.70 -3.13 -5.59
C SER A 194 6.33 -2.96 -6.23
N ARG A 195 5.43 -3.93 -6.04
CA ARG A 195 4.19 -4.01 -6.85
C ARG A 195 3.04 -4.63 -6.10
N ILE A 196 1.83 -4.27 -6.54
CA ILE A 196 0.57 -4.83 -6.07
C ILE A 196 -0.16 -5.59 -7.15
N GLY A 197 -0.89 -6.63 -6.74
CA GLY A 197 -1.90 -7.28 -7.56
C GLY A 197 -3.28 -6.64 -7.41
N ARG A 198 -4.23 -7.07 -8.25
CA ARG A 198 -5.64 -6.64 -8.16
C ARG A 198 -6.28 -6.97 -6.81
N SER A 199 -5.92 -8.12 -6.24
CA SER A 199 -6.35 -8.47 -4.87
C SER A 199 -5.53 -7.67 -3.85
N MET A 200 -6.19 -7.27 -2.76
CA MET A 200 -5.57 -6.63 -1.60
C MET A 200 -4.49 -7.52 -0.96
N GLU A 201 -4.61 -8.84 -1.08
CA GLU A 201 -3.68 -9.81 -0.51
C GLU A 201 -2.34 -9.91 -1.27
N ARG A 202 -2.29 -9.43 -2.52
CA ARG A 202 -1.11 -9.55 -3.38
C ARG A 202 -0.23 -8.31 -3.26
N ASN A 203 0.73 -8.35 -2.35
CA ASN A 203 1.74 -7.30 -2.14
C ASN A 203 3.12 -7.95 -2.28
N TYR A 204 3.96 -7.43 -3.19
CA TYR A 204 5.21 -8.07 -3.59
C TYR A 204 6.43 -7.22 -3.25
N GLU A 205 7.42 -7.91 -2.70
CA GLU A 205 8.64 -7.35 -2.15
C GLU A 205 9.86 -7.85 -2.94
N VAL A 206 10.78 -6.93 -3.25
CA VAL A 206 12.10 -7.29 -3.76
C VAL A 206 12.92 -7.83 -2.60
N PRO A 207 13.50 -9.04 -2.68
CA PRO A 207 14.35 -9.59 -1.63
C PRO A 207 15.57 -8.69 -1.39
N VAL A 208 15.91 -8.40 -0.13
CA VAL A 208 17.13 -7.63 0.19
C VAL A 208 18.41 -8.31 -0.34
N ASP A 209 18.41 -9.65 -0.44
CA ASP A 209 19.54 -10.41 -1.00
C ASP A 209 19.76 -10.11 -2.49
N SER A 210 18.76 -9.64 -3.22
CA SER A 210 18.93 -9.17 -4.60
C SER A 210 19.83 -7.93 -4.64
N PHE A 211 19.72 -7.03 -3.67
CA PHE A 211 20.59 -5.84 -3.58
C PHE A 211 22.02 -6.23 -3.23
N LYS A 212 22.20 -7.19 -2.31
CA LYS A 212 23.53 -7.75 -1.99
C LYS A 212 24.17 -8.43 -3.20
N LYS A 213 23.39 -9.22 -3.94
CA LYS A 213 23.82 -9.94 -5.14
C LYS A 213 24.32 -9.00 -6.25
N TYR A 214 23.62 -7.89 -6.47
CA TYR A 214 23.91 -6.94 -7.56
C TYR A 214 24.61 -5.67 -7.06
N TRP A 215 25.25 -5.70 -5.89
CA TRP A 215 25.75 -4.49 -5.21
C TRP A 215 26.72 -3.66 -6.06
N ASN A 216 27.64 -4.32 -6.77
CA ASN A 216 28.61 -3.65 -7.62
C ASN A 216 27.96 -3.04 -8.86
N GLU A 217 27.06 -3.78 -9.52
CA GLU A 217 26.31 -3.33 -10.68
C GLU A 217 25.40 -2.16 -10.33
N LEU A 218 24.77 -2.21 -9.14
CA LEU A 218 23.95 -1.15 -8.59
C LEU A 218 24.75 0.11 -8.24
N ASN A 219 26.05 0.01 -8.00
CA ASN A 219 26.90 1.18 -7.78
C ASN A 219 27.35 1.88 -9.07
N ARG A 220 27.07 1.29 -10.25
CA ARG A 220 27.29 1.92 -11.55
C ARG A 220 26.06 2.73 -11.97
N GLU A 221 26.25 3.92 -12.52
CA GLU A 221 25.18 4.77 -13.06
C GLU A 221 24.62 4.22 -14.39
N LYS A 222 24.03 3.02 -14.34
CA LYS A 222 23.54 2.33 -15.53
C LYS A 222 22.36 1.42 -15.22
N THR A 223 21.42 1.36 -16.15
CA THR A 223 20.36 0.35 -16.13
C THR A 223 20.92 -0.98 -16.65
N PHE A 224 20.67 -2.07 -15.93
CA PHE A 224 21.09 -3.41 -16.34
C PHE A 224 19.96 -4.42 -16.10
N THR A 225 19.80 -5.39 -16.99
CA THR A 225 18.74 -6.41 -16.91
C THR A 225 19.30 -7.83 -16.85
N GLU A 226 20.61 -7.94 -16.83
CA GLU A 226 21.36 -9.19 -16.75
C GLU A 226 21.09 -9.81 -15.37
N ILE A 227 20.56 -11.04 -15.37
CA ILE A 227 20.37 -11.86 -14.17
C ILE A 227 21.45 -12.94 -14.21
N GLY A 228 22.27 -12.95 -13.15
CA GLY A 228 23.44 -13.83 -13.08
C GLY A 228 24.64 -13.29 -13.86
N PRO A 229 25.77 -14.03 -13.85
CA PRO A 229 26.97 -13.58 -14.52
C PRO A 229 26.73 -13.40 -16.04
N PRO A 230 27.35 -12.41 -16.67
CA PRO A 230 27.09 -12.08 -18.07
C PRO A 230 27.51 -13.24 -18.99
N VAL A 231 26.86 -13.29 -20.16
CA VAL A 231 27.20 -14.19 -21.27
C VAL A 231 27.51 -13.35 -22.52
N PRO A 232 28.26 -13.87 -23.51
CA PRO A 232 28.65 -13.12 -24.69
C PRO A 232 27.45 -12.53 -25.45
N LYS A 233 27.58 -11.28 -25.89
CA LYS A 233 26.61 -10.65 -26.79
C LYS A 233 27.05 -10.92 -28.23
N LEU A 234 26.33 -11.82 -28.90
CA LEU A 234 26.68 -12.17 -30.29
C LEU A 234 26.54 -10.94 -31.22
N GLY A 235 25.51 -10.11 -31.03
CA GLY A 235 25.38 -8.85 -31.78
C GLY A 235 24.67 -8.99 -33.14
N PHE A 236 23.51 -9.63 -33.13
CA PHE A 236 22.62 -9.75 -34.28
C PHE A 236 21.16 -9.50 -33.87
N ASN A 237 20.29 -9.26 -34.83
CA ASN A 237 18.84 -9.26 -34.67
C ASN A 237 18.24 -10.44 -35.42
N GLY A 238 17.28 -11.14 -34.82
CA GLY A 238 16.70 -12.37 -35.36
C GLY A 238 15.54 -12.91 -34.55
N SER A 239 14.87 -13.94 -35.06
CA SER A 239 13.79 -14.64 -34.37
C SER A 239 13.77 -16.12 -34.71
N GLY A 240 13.13 -16.93 -33.85
CA GLY A 240 12.89 -18.33 -34.16
C GLY A 240 11.98 -18.50 -35.38
N LEU A 241 12.26 -19.49 -36.22
CA LEU A 241 11.41 -19.86 -37.34
C LEU A 241 10.17 -20.61 -36.86
N ALA A 242 9.04 -20.41 -37.56
CA ALA A 242 7.74 -20.98 -37.16
C ALA A 242 7.71 -22.52 -37.18
N ASP A 243 8.54 -23.14 -38.01
CA ASP A 243 8.70 -24.60 -38.13
C ASP A 243 9.65 -25.19 -37.06
N GLY A 244 10.25 -24.35 -36.21
CA GLY A 244 11.19 -24.77 -35.17
C GLY A 244 12.53 -25.28 -35.70
N SER A 245 12.89 -24.95 -36.95
CA SER A 245 14.15 -25.39 -37.58
C SER A 245 15.38 -24.66 -37.02
N GLY A 246 15.22 -23.43 -36.52
CA GLY A 246 16.31 -22.66 -35.93
C GLY A 246 15.95 -21.19 -35.68
N VAL A 247 16.97 -20.36 -35.43
CA VAL A 247 16.83 -18.89 -35.31
C VAL A 247 17.35 -18.23 -36.57
N GLU A 248 16.48 -17.55 -37.31
CA GLU A 248 16.88 -16.78 -38.50
C GLU A 248 17.53 -15.46 -38.08
N VAL A 249 18.70 -15.17 -38.67
CA VAL A 249 19.44 -13.93 -38.48
C VAL A 249 18.98 -12.90 -39.51
N PHE A 250 18.30 -11.84 -39.08
CA PHE A 250 17.86 -10.75 -39.96
C PHE A 250 18.98 -9.75 -40.25
N LYS A 251 19.77 -9.43 -39.23
CA LYS A 251 20.84 -8.43 -39.32
C LYS A 251 21.97 -8.79 -38.37
N VAL A 252 23.20 -8.68 -38.83
CA VAL A 252 24.40 -8.69 -37.99
C VAL A 252 24.90 -7.26 -37.89
N PHE A 253 25.24 -6.79 -36.69
CA PHE A 253 25.75 -5.43 -36.48
C PHE A 253 27.27 -5.41 -36.62
N ASP A 254 27.81 -4.34 -37.19
CA ASP A 254 29.26 -4.16 -37.34
C ASP A 254 29.97 -4.14 -35.99
N ASP A 255 31.26 -4.48 -35.97
CA ASP A 255 32.12 -4.57 -34.78
C ASP A 255 31.69 -5.54 -33.67
N THR A 256 30.65 -6.34 -33.90
CA THR A 256 30.16 -7.35 -32.95
C THR A 256 30.88 -8.70 -33.04
N LEU A 257 30.69 -9.55 -32.01
CA LEU A 257 31.27 -10.90 -31.97
C LEU A 257 30.82 -11.75 -33.16
N ALA A 258 29.55 -11.67 -33.54
CA ALA A 258 28.96 -12.35 -34.68
C ALA A 258 29.60 -11.91 -36.01
N ALA A 259 29.75 -10.59 -36.23
CA ALA A 259 30.37 -10.05 -37.44
C ALA A 259 31.83 -10.50 -37.58
N LYS A 260 32.61 -10.39 -36.49
CA LYS A 260 34.04 -10.76 -36.43
C LYS A 260 34.29 -12.23 -36.74
N HIS A 261 33.31 -13.10 -36.47
CA HIS A 261 33.41 -14.55 -36.66
C HIS A 261 32.52 -15.07 -37.80
N GLY A 262 32.13 -14.18 -38.73
CA GLY A 262 31.59 -14.57 -40.03
C GLY A 262 30.11 -14.95 -40.07
N MET A 263 29.33 -14.61 -39.04
CA MET A 263 27.86 -14.69 -39.09
C MET A 263 27.33 -13.65 -40.08
N LYS A 264 26.29 -14.01 -40.83
CA LYS A 264 25.67 -13.15 -41.86
C LYS A 264 24.16 -13.12 -41.71
N ALA A 265 23.55 -12.09 -42.29
CA ALA A 265 22.10 -12.08 -42.47
C ALA A 265 21.67 -13.29 -43.33
N LYS A 266 20.49 -13.83 -43.04
CA LYS A 266 19.89 -15.07 -43.58
C LYS A 266 20.54 -16.37 -43.12
N ASP A 267 21.52 -16.33 -42.21
CA ASP A 267 21.92 -17.53 -41.48
C ASP A 267 20.76 -18.04 -40.64
N VAL A 268 20.60 -19.36 -40.57
CA VAL A 268 19.70 -20.01 -39.59
C VAL A 268 20.54 -20.71 -38.54
N ILE A 269 20.55 -20.20 -37.31
CA ILE A 269 21.27 -20.82 -36.18
C ILE A 269 20.55 -22.11 -35.81
N LEU A 270 21.27 -23.24 -35.87
CA LEU A 270 20.78 -24.57 -35.55
C LEU A 270 21.14 -24.99 -34.11
N SER A 271 22.35 -24.63 -33.66
CA SER A 271 22.83 -24.91 -32.31
C SER A 271 23.86 -23.90 -31.84
N VAL A 272 23.94 -23.75 -30.52
CA VAL A 272 24.95 -22.95 -29.82
C VAL A 272 25.49 -23.83 -28.70
N TYR A 273 26.81 -23.95 -28.59
CA TYR A 273 27.46 -24.76 -27.55
C TYR A 273 26.86 -26.18 -27.45
N ASP A 274 26.76 -26.86 -28.59
CA ASP A 274 26.17 -28.20 -28.75
C ASP A 274 24.71 -28.36 -28.28
N LYS A 275 24.01 -27.25 -27.99
CA LYS A 275 22.58 -27.24 -27.67
C LYS A 275 21.77 -26.80 -28.87
N LYS A 276 20.80 -27.63 -29.28
CA LYS A 276 19.81 -27.28 -30.31
C LYS A 276 19.12 -25.97 -29.93
N THR A 277 19.10 -25.01 -30.84
CA THR A 277 18.67 -23.64 -30.58
C THR A 277 17.59 -23.22 -31.57
N VAL A 278 16.34 -23.18 -31.12
CA VAL A 278 15.17 -22.86 -31.96
C VAL A 278 14.54 -21.50 -31.64
N SER A 279 15.03 -20.83 -30.60
CA SER A 279 14.54 -19.52 -30.16
C SER A 279 15.67 -18.70 -29.54
N ILE A 280 15.45 -17.39 -29.40
CA ILE A 280 16.38 -16.48 -28.70
C ILE A 280 16.54 -16.87 -27.22
N ASP A 281 15.50 -17.46 -26.59
CA ASP A 281 15.58 -17.94 -25.21
C ASP A 281 16.47 -19.18 -25.08
N GLU A 282 16.33 -20.14 -25.99
CA GLU A 282 17.20 -21.33 -26.03
C GLU A 282 18.66 -20.97 -26.36
N LEU A 283 18.87 -20.00 -27.25
CA LEU A 283 20.20 -19.45 -27.52
C LEU A 283 20.83 -18.90 -26.23
N ARG A 284 20.05 -18.15 -25.45
CA ARG A 284 20.51 -17.60 -24.18
C ARG A 284 20.82 -18.70 -23.16
N LYS A 285 20.00 -19.75 -23.06
CA LYS A 285 20.26 -20.90 -22.17
C LYS A 285 21.53 -21.65 -22.57
N ALA A 286 21.78 -21.82 -23.86
CA ALA A 286 22.99 -22.44 -24.38
C ALA A 286 24.25 -21.66 -23.98
N LEU A 287 24.22 -20.33 -24.11
CA LEU A 287 25.31 -19.46 -23.66
C LEU A 287 25.51 -19.50 -22.13
N ILE A 288 24.43 -19.67 -21.35
CA ILE A 288 24.51 -19.88 -19.90
C ILE A 288 25.17 -21.23 -19.58
N ALA A 289 24.81 -22.30 -20.29
CA ALA A 289 25.45 -23.60 -20.11
C ALA A 289 26.96 -23.54 -20.43
N ALA A 290 27.33 -22.90 -21.54
CA ALA A 290 28.73 -22.66 -21.90
C ALA A 290 29.51 -21.94 -20.80
N ARG A 291 28.89 -20.93 -20.18
CA ARG A 291 29.47 -20.22 -19.03
C ARG A 291 29.69 -21.15 -17.84
N ASP A 292 28.66 -21.88 -17.46
CA ASP A 292 28.65 -22.68 -16.23
C ASP A 292 29.61 -23.87 -16.32
N GLU A 293 29.89 -24.33 -17.55
CA GLU A 293 30.91 -25.32 -17.87
C GLU A 293 32.32 -24.71 -18.06
N GLY A 294 32.46 -23.39 -17.96
CA GLY A 294 33.75 -22.69 -18.05
C GLY A 294 34.35 -22.65 -19.45
N ALA A 295 33.51 -22.59 -20.49
CA ALA A 295 33.96 -22.60 -21.88
C ALA A 295 34.76 -21.33 -22.24
N ASP A 296 35.94 -21.52 -22.85
CA ASP A 296 36.73 -20.42 -23.43
C ASP A 296 36.24 -20.03 -24.84
N THR A 297 35.51 -20.92 -25.51
CA THR A 297 34.97 -20.73 -26.86
C THR A 297 33.55 -21.29 -26.97
N ILE A 298 32.75 -20.72 -27.87
CA ILE A 298 31.41 -21.14 -28.23
C ILE A 298 31.38 -21.45 -29.71
N VAL A 299 30.89 -22.63 -30.07
CA VAL A 299 30.59 -22.96 -31.46
C VAL A 299 29.12 -22.66 -31.74
N VAL A 300 28.86 -21.85 -32.77
CA VAL A 300 27.53 -21.55 -33.29
C VAL A 300 27.38 -22.21 -34.65
N THR A 301 26.59 -23.28 -34.73
CA THR A 301 26.31 -23.97 -35.99
C THR A 301 25.17 -23.26 -36.71
N VAL A 302 25.42 -22.78 -37.93
CA VAL A 302 24.44 -22.11 -38.78
C VAL A 302 24.20 -22.88 -40.08
N LEU A 303 22.99 -22.79 -40.63
CA LEU A 303 22.67 -23.16 -42.00
C LEU A 303 22.76 -21.92 -42.88
N ARG A 304 23.60 -21.97 -43.91
CA ARG A 304 23.76 -20.93 -44.93
C ARG A 304 23.76 -21.60 -46.30
N GLU A 305 22.82 -21.22 -47.16
CA GLU A 305 22.71 -21.76 -48.53
C GLU A 305 22.74 -23.30 -48.55
N GLU A 306 21.90 -23.94 -47.72
CA GLU A 306 21.80 -25.40 -47.56
C GLU A 306 23.07 -26.09 -46.99
N LYS A 307 24.09 -25.33 -46.56
CA LYS A 307 25.30 -25.87 -45.94
C LYS A 307 25.38 -25.52 -44.46
N LYS A 308 25.76 -26.51 -43.65
CA LYS A 308 26.07 -26.30 -42.22
C LYS A 308 27.48 -25.74 -42.08
N LEU A 309 27.61 -24.67 -41.29
CA LEU A 309 28.86 -24.00 -40.98
C LEU A 309 28.98 -23.85 -39.47
N ASP A 310 30.13 -24.20 -38.91
CA ASP A 310 30.44 -23.97 -37.51
C ASP A 310 31.24 -22.68 -37.35
N LEU A 311 30.66 -21.72 -36.63
CA LEU A 311 31.29 -20.44 -36.33
C LEU A 311 31.84 -20.50 -34.90
N SER A 312 33.16 -20.63 -34.77
CA SER A 312 33.83 -20.59 -33.48
C SER A 312 34.02 -19.14 -33.03
N MET A 313 33.57 -18.82 -31.83
CA MET A 313 33.64 -17.49 -31.23
C MET A 313 34.26 -17.60 -29.83
N PRO A 314 35.13 -16.68 -29.38
CA PRO A 314 35.61 -16.67 -28.01
C PRO A 314 34.46 -16.40 -27.05
N PHE A 315 34.51 -16.99 -25.85
CA PHE A 315 33.61 -16.67 -24.75
C PHE A 315 34.03 -15.34 -24.11
N GLU A 316 33.91 -14.25 -24.88
CA GLU A 316 34.25 -12.91 -24.43
C GLU A 316 33.00 -12.17 -23.95
N VAL A 317 33.04 -11.75 -22.69
CA VAL A 317 32.03 -10.88 -22.11
C VAL A 317 32.57 -9.47 -22.05
N GLU A 318 32.04 -8.61 -22.92
CA GLU A 318 32.36 -7.18 -22.93
C GLU A 318 31.99 -6.59 -21.55
N ARG A 319 33.00 -6.22 -20.75
CA ARG A 319 32.81 -5.57 -19.45
C ARG A 319 33.59 -4.28 -19.39
N GLU A 320 32.89 -3.16 -19.42
CA GLU A 320 33.20 -2.17 -18.39
C GLU A 320 32.90 -2.83 -17.05
N ALA A 321 33.96 -3.21 -16.32
CA ALA A 321 33.82 -3.84 -15.02
C ALA A 321 32.99 -2.92 -14.11
N ALA A 322 32.01 -3.50 -13.43
CA ALA A 322 31.31 -2.78 -12.37
C ALA A 322 32.33 -2.31 -11.31
N PRO A 323 32.13 -1.14 -10.68
CA PRO A 323 33.02 -0.70 -9.61
C PRO A 323 33.03 -1.75 -8.50
N LYS A 324 34.20 -2.05 -7.95
CA LYS A 324 34.32 -2.90 -6.77
C LYS A 324 34.02 -2.03 -5.56
N VAL A 325 32.79 -2.09 -5.06
CA VAL A 325 32.36 -1.38 -3.86
C VAL A 325 32.06 -2.43 -2.80
N GLU A 326 32.64 -2.30 -1.62
CA GLU A 326 32.36 -3.22 -0.53
C GLU A 326 30.92 -3.03 -0.03
N LEU A 327 30.31 -4.13 0.45
CA LEU A 327 29.03 -4.03 1.13
C LEU A 327 29.18 -3.27 2.45
N PRO A 328 28.16 -2.54 2.90
CA PRO A 328 28.20 -1.87 4.20
C PRO A 328 28.44 -2.90 5.31
N VAL A 329 29.33 -2.55 6.23
CA VAL A 329 29.68 -3.39 7.39
C VAL A 329 28.88 -2.93 8.59
N TYR A 330 28.14 -3.87 9.20
CA TYR A 330 27.32 -3.62 10.38
C TYR A 330 27.95 -4.24 11.62
N SER A 331 27.68 -3.67 12.80
CA SER A 331 28.03 -4.31 14.06
C SER A 331 27.26 -5.62 14.19
N LYS A 332 27.97 -6.76 14.33
CA LYS A 332 27.32 -8.05 14.54
C LYS A 332 26.49 -8.04 15.83
N LYS A 333 25.17 -7.95 15.70
CA LYS A 333 24.22 -8.18 16.80
C LYS A 333 23.74 -9.63 16.71
N ALA A 334 23.65 -10.30 17.85
CA ALA A 334 23.03 -11.62 17.92
C ALA A 334 21.52 -11.44 17.75
N PHE A 335 21.00 -11.82 16.59
CA PHE A 335 19.57 -11.76 16.32
C PHE A 335 18.92 -13.11 16.59
N ALA A 336 17.84 -13.11 17.37
CA ALA A 336 17.03 -14.29 17.56
C ALA A 336 16.44 -14.76 16.23
N LYS A 337 16.25 -16.07 16.08
CA LYS A 337 15.50 -16.61 14.95
C LYS A 337 14.08 -16.02 14.96
N PRO A 338 13.49 -15.73 13.80
CA PRO A 338 12.13 -15.22 13.74
C PRO A 338 11.18 -16.22 14.38
N THR A 339 10.34 -15.75 15.30
CA THR A 339 9.20 -16.51 15.83
C THR A 339 8.00 -16.23 14.93
N PRO A 340 7.49 -17.20 14.15
CA PRO A 340 6.27 -17.01 13.39
C PRO A 340 5.10 -16.70 14.32
N ILE A 341 4.24 -15.78 13.92
CA ILE A 341 2.95 -15.56 14.58
C ILE A 341 1.85 -16.34 13.85
N GLY A 342 0.66 -16.43 14.44
CA GLY A 342 -0.51 -16.91 13.71
C GLY A 342 -0.83 -16.04 12.49
N GLU A 343 -1.82 -16.46 11.71
CA GLU A 343 -2.41 -15.59 10.69
C GLU A 343 -2.89 -14.28 11.36
N LEU A 344 -2.56 -13.10 10.83
CA LEU A 344 -2.99 -11.82 11.45
C LEU A 344 -4.52 -11.71 11.56
N SER A 345 -5.28 -12.34 10.66
CA SER A 345 -6.74 -12.45 10.76
C SER A 345 -7.22 -13.30 11.94
N SER A 346 -6.34 -14.11 12.54
CA SER A 346 -6.62 -14.83 13.79
C SER A 346 -6.25 -14.03 15.04
N LEU A 347 -5.55 -12.90 14.88
CA LEU A 347 -5.15 -12.04 16.00
C LEU A 347 -6.34 -11.53 16.83
N PRO A 348 -7.50 -11.14 16.25
CA PRO A 348 -8.65 -10.74 17.06
C PRO A 348 -9.17 -11.90 17.94
N LYS A 349 -8.92 -13.18 17.57
CA LYS A 349 -9.31 -14.32 18.42
C LYS A 349 -8.60 -14.34 19.77
N GLN A 350 -7.46 -13.67 19.89
CA GLN A 350 -6.72 -13.56 21.14
C GLN A 350 -7.32 -12.51 22.09
N PHE A 351 -8.22 -11.67 21.58
CA PHE A 351 -8.87 -10.60 22.33
C PHE A 351 -10.38 -10.82 22.48
N GLN A 352 -10.91 -12.04 22.29
CA GLN A 352 -12.36 -12.29 22.32
C GLN A 352 -13.07 -11.76 23.58
N ASP A 353 -12.46 -11.90 24.75
CA ASP A 353 -13.01 -11.38 26.02
C ASP A 353 -13.01 -9.85 26.08
N LEU A 354 -12.05 -9.19 25.41
CA LEU A 354 -12.00 -7.74 25.28
C LEU A 354 -12.98 -7.28 24.20
N GLU A 355 -12.93 -7.91 23.02
CA GLU A 355 -13.84 -7.69 21.89
C GLU A 355 -15.30 -7.72 22.33
N SER A 356 -15.71 -8.77 23.04
CA SER A 356 -17.09 -8.92 23.54
C SER A 356 -17.50 -7.82 24.53
N LYS A 357 -16.56 -7.21 25.25
CA LYS A 357 -16.83 -6.04 26.10
C LYS A 357 -16.89 -4.74 25.28
N LEU A 358 -16.12 -4.65 24.20
CA LEU A 358 -16.05 -3.48 23.33
C LEU A 358 -17.23 -3.40 22.35
N ASP A 359 -17.84 -4.54 21.99
CA ASP A 359 -19.03 -4.63 21.13
C ASP A 359 -20.21 -3.82 21.69
N ASP A 360 -20.31 -3.69 23.01
CA ASP A 360 -21.30 -2.86 23.69
C ASP A 360 -21.17 -1.35 23.36
N GLY A 361 -20.04 -0.93 22.78
CA GLY A 361 -19.77 0.42 22.28
C GLY A 361 -20.11 0.62 20.80
N CYS A 362 -20.43 -0.45 20.05
CA CYS A 362 -20.62 -0.40 18.60
C CYS A 362 -21.97 -0.97 18.17
N VAL A 363 -22.72 -0.23 17.36
CA VAL A 363 -24.01 -0.68 16.80
C VAL A 363 -24.12 -0.42 15.31
N GLN A 364 -25.00 -1.16 14.65
CA GLN A 364 -25.40 -0.89 13.27
C GLN A 364 -26.56 0.11 13.24
N VAL A 365 -26.44 1.12 12.38
CA VAL A 365 -27.48 2.09 12.03
C VAL A 365 -27.90 1.83 10.59
N VAL A 366 -29.20 1.68 10.37
CA VAL A 366 -29.82 1.54 9.05
C VAL A 366 -30.57 2.82 8.74
N SER A 367 -30.36 3.40 7.55
CA SER A 367 -31.02 4.62 7.10
C SER A 367 -31.37 4.57 5.62
N LYS A 368 -32.42 5.29 5.21
CA LYS A 368 -32.93 5.29 3.84
C LYS A 368 -32.16 6.26 2.95
N LEU A 369 -31.44 5.73 1.96
CA LEU A 369 -30.78 6.53 0.92
C LEU A 369 -31.80 7.00 -0.14
N SER A 370 -32.71 6.11 -0.53
CA SER A 370 -33.85 6.37 -1.43
C SER A 370 -35.04 5.45 -1.07
N ASP A 371 -36.18 5.60 -1.75
CA ASP A 371 -37.39 4.81 -1.46
C ASP A 371 -37.18 3.28 -1.52
N ASN A 372 -36.19 2.82 -2.28
CA ASN A 372 -35.89 1.39 -2.48
C ASN A 372 -34.48 0.99 -2.05
N GLU A 373 -33.75 1.87 -1.34
CA GLU A 373 -32.34 1.63 -0.99
C GLU A 373 -32.05 2.07 0.44
N ASP A 374 -31.66 1.10 1.27
CA ASP A 374 -31.20 1.29 2.63
C ASP A 374 -29.67 1.21 2.68
N VAL A 375 -29.07 1.98 3.59
CA VAL A 375 -27.64 1.96 3.90
C VAL A 375 -27.47 1.58 5.36
N THR A 376 -26.65 0.55 5.60
CA THR A 376 -26.22 0.13 6.93
C THR A 376 -24.80 0.62 7.19
N ILE A 377 -24.58 1.22 8.36
CA ILE A 377 -23.28 1.72 8.80
C ILE A 377 -23.09 1.50 10.29
N LEU A 378 -21.85 1.43 10.76
CA LEU A 378 -21.54 1.40 12.20
C LEU A 378 -21.75 2.76 12.88
N ALA A 379 -22.01 2.72 14.19
CA ALA A 379 -22.11 3.89 15.05
C ALA A 379 -21.53 3.59 16.43
N THR A 380 -20.97 4.62 17.05
CA THR A 380 -20.37 4.58 18.39
C THR A 380 -21.39 5.05 19.42
N LEU A 381 -21.78 4.17 20.34
CA LEU A 381 -22.67 4.49 21.46
C LEU A 381 -21.93 5.27 22.53
N ILE A 382 -22.52 6.35 23.05
CA ILE A 382 -21.94 7.13 24.15
C ILE A 382 -22.54 6.70 25.48
N GLN A 383 -21.71 6.14 26.37
CA GLN A 383 -22.13 5.56 27.64
C GLN A 383 -22.95 6.56 28.49
N ASP A 384 -23.96 6.07 29.20
CA ASP A 384 -24.80 6.83 30.13
C ASP A 384 -25.54 8.03 29.50
N THR A 385 -25.71 8.00 28.17
CA THR A 385 -26.48 9.00 27.42
C THR A 385 -27.53 8.34 26.52
N ASP A 386 -28.34 9.16 25.86
CA ASP A 386 -29.22 8.74 24.75
C ASP A 386 -28.56 9.00 23.38
N PHE A 387 -27.25 9.24 23.33
CA PHE A 387 -26.54 9.64 22.12
C PHE A 387 -25.63 8.56 21.53
N MET A 388 -25.50 8.60 20.22
CA MET A 388 -24.48 7.87 19.46
C MET A 388 -23.97 8.72 18.29
N VAL A 389 -22.76 8.44 17.84
CA VAL A 389 -22.10 9.17 16.75
C VAL A 389 -21.79 8.22 15.60
N SER A 390 -21.98 8.68 14.37
CA SER A 390 -21.62 7.93 13.16
C SER A 390 -21.09 8.86 12.07
N LYS A 391 -20.76 8.31 10.90
CA LYS A 391 -20.32 9.06 9.72
C LYS A 391 -21.52 9.73 9.03
N SER A 392 -21.54 11.06 9.06
CA SER A 392 -22.59 11.91 8.51
C SER A 392 -22.89 11.60 7.04
N SER A 393 -21.87 11.50 6.18
CA SER A 393 -22.07 11.29 4.75
C SER A 393 -22.78 9.97 4.37
N MET A 394 -22.91 9.04 5.32
CA MET A 394 -23.46 7.69 5.13
C MET A 394 -24.75 7.44 5.94
N VAL A 395 -25.12 8.36 6.83
CA VAL A 395 -26.42 8.31 7.52
C VAL A 395 -27.39 9.23 6.79
N HIS A 396 -28.50 8.66 6.32
CA HIS A 396 -29.50 9.32 5.48
C HIS A 396 -30.81 9.59 6.23
N GLN A 397 -31.96 9.31 5.64
CA GLN A 397 -33.27 9.61 6.22
C GLN A 397 -33.71 8.49 7.16
N ASP A 398 -34.55 8.84 8.14
CA ASP A 398 -35.19 7.90 9.08
C ASP A 398 -34.24 6.86 9.71
N PRO A 399 -33.11 7.25 10.32
CA PRO A 399 -32.17 6.28 10.87
C PRO A 399 -32.82 5.43 11.97
N THR A 400 -32.51 4.15 11.97
CA THR A 400 -32.92 3.17 12.99
C THR A 400 -31.72 2.34 13.43
N THR A 401 -31.79 1.79 14.63
CA THR A 401 -30.78 0.85 15.14
C THR A 401 -31.44 -0.22 15.99
N LYS A 402 -30.71 -1.25 16.39
CA LYS A 402 -31.16 -2.31 17.28
C LYS A 402 -30.46 -2.18 18.62
N LEU A 403 -31.21 -1.81 19.67
CA LEU A 403 -30.72 -1.76 21.05
C LEU A 403 -31.41 -2.84 21.89
N SER A 404 -30.62 -3.64 22.62
CA SER A 404 -31.12 -4.75 23.45
C SER A 404 -32.12 -5.65 22.70
N GLY A 405 -31.83 -5.95 21.44
CA GLY A 405 -32.66 -6.80 20.60
C GLY A 405 -33.85 -6.10 19.90
N LYS A 406 -34.17 -4.83 20.24
CA LYS A 406 -35.34 -4.11 19.72
C LYS A 406 -34.93 -3.03 18.73
N GLN A 407 -35.66 -2.95 17.61
CA GLN A 407 -35.48 -1.86 16.66
C GLN A 407 -36.03 -0.54 17.25
N VAL A 408 -35.22 0.50 17.21
CA VAL A 408 -35.56 1.84 17.70
C VAL A 408 -35.31 2.88 16.60
N LYS A 409 -36.16 3.90 16.54
CA LYS A 409 -35.96 5.06 15.67
C LYS A 409 -34.98 6.02 16.32
N LEU A 410 -34.08 6.58 15.51
CA LEU A 410 -33.11 7.59 15.92
C LEU A 410 -33.51 8.95 15.37
N LYS A 411 -33.26 10.00 16.16
CA LYS A 411 -33.37 11.39 15.71
C LYS A 411 -31.99 11.89 15.30
N ILE A 412 -31.87 12.52 14.14
CA ILE A 412 -30.67 13.29 13.78
C ILE A 412 -30.72 14.60 14.56
N VAL A 413 -29.77 14.78 15.48
CA VAL A 413 -29.68 15.94 16.36
C VAL A 413 -28.85 17.04 15.71
N ALA A 414 -27.67 16.65 15.22
CA ALA A 414 -26.69 17.57 14.66
C ALA A 414 -25.80 16.85 13.64
N ARG A 415 -25.19 17.63 12.75
CA ARG A 415 -24.16 17.16 11.81
C ARG A 415 -22.97 18.10 11.91
N ASP A 416 -21.80 17.54 12.17
CA ASP A 416 -20.52 18.22 12.03
C ASP A 416 -20.02 18.02 10.59
N SER A 417 -20.27 19.02 9.75
CA SER A 417 -19.81 19.01 8.37
C SER A 417 -18.30 19.12 8.25
N LYS A 418 -17.54 19.54 9.27
CA LYS A 418 -16.07 19.64 9.21
C LYS A 418 -15.40 18.28 9.37
N ASN A 419 -15.93 17.43 10.25
CA ASN A 419 -15.36 16.11 10.53
C ASN A 419 -16.21 14.94 10.04
N ASP A 420 -17.28 15.22 9.30
CA ASP A 420 -18.19 14.22 8.75
C ASP A 420 -18.88 13.36 9.82
N LEU A 421 -19.21 13.96 10.96
CA LEU A 421 -19.88 13.26 12.06
C LEU A 421 -21.36 13.64 12.11
N VAL A 422 -22.20 12.68 12.49
CA VAL A 422 -23.60 12.90 12.81
C VAL A 422 -23.86 12.46 14.24
N LEU A 423 -24.55 13.32 15.00
CA LEU A 423 -25.06 13.00 16.32
C LEU A 423 -26.49 12.48 16.19
N LEU A 424 -26.69 11.25 16.64
CA LEU A 424 -27.97 10.56 16.63
C LEU A 424 -28.45 10.39 18.08
N GLN A 425 -29.75 10.52 18.28
CA GLN A 425 -30.38 10.36 19.59
C GLN A 425 -31.38 9.21 19.59
N ALA A 426 -31.21 8.28 20.53
CA ALA A 426 -32.14 7.22 20.83
C ALA A 426 -33.31 7.71 21.69
N PRO A 427 -34.44 6.99 21.76
CA PRO A 427 -35.59 7.40 22.56
C PRO A 427 -35.36 7.39 24.07
N LYS A 428 -34.36 6.63 24.55
CA LYS A 428 -34.02 6.48 25.96
C LYS A 428 -32.51 6.38 26.12
N PRO A 429 -31.97 6.82 27.27
CA PRO A 429 -30.58 6.58 27.62
C PRO A 429 -30.23 5.09 27.69
N HIS A 430 -28.97 4.76 27.43
CA HIS A 430 -28.39 3.44 27.57
C HIS A 430 -27.19 3.48 28.53
N GLN A 431 -27.01 2.40 29.30
CA GLN A 431 -25.93 2.30 30.29
C GLN A 431 -24.60 1.84 29.68
N THR A 432 -24.67 1.13 28.55
CA THR A 432 -23.49 0.62 27.83
C THR A 432 -23.04 1.63 26.78
N GLY A 433 -21.76 1.58 26.41
CA GLY A 433 -21.19 2.47 25.39
C GLY A 433 -19.72 2.76 25.66
N VAL A 434 -19.20 3.75 24.93
CA VAL A 434 -17.87 4.31 25.19
C VAL A 434 -17.97 5.45 26.18
N GLU A 435 -17.09 5.43 27.18
CA GLU A 435 -16.91 6.55 28.09
C GLU A 435 -16.08 7.64 27.42
N LEU A 436 -16.59 8.87 27.43
CA LEU A 436 -15.84 10.04 27.02
C LEU A 436 -15.09 10.59 28.24
N THR A 437 -13.86 10.15 28.51
CA THR A 437 -13.00 10.64 29.62
C THR A 437 -12.10 11.82 29.22
N ASP A 438 -11.88 12.78 30.15
CA ASP A 438 -11.16 14.05 29.90
C ASP A 438 -9.66 13.91 29.55
N SER A 439 -9.11 12.68 29.58
CA SER A 439 -7.66 12.45 29.68
C SER A 439 -6.91 12.05 28.40
N SER A 440 -7.57 11.86 27.25
CA SER A 440 -6.90 11.30 26.06
C SER A 440 -6.20 12.32 25.14
N ASP A 441 -6.33 13.63 25.40
CA ASP A 441 -5.83 14.72 24.54
C ASP A 441 -5.01 15.79 25.30
N SER A 442 -4.34 15.46 26.43
CA SER A 442 -3.60 16.47 27.23
C SER A 442 -2.40 17.12 26.49
N ASP A 443 -2.71 18.16 25.72
CA ASP A 443 -1.81 19.21 25.23
C ASP A 443 -1.65 20.27 26.33
N SER A 444 -0.60 20.16 27.17
CA SER A 444 -0.06 21.33 27.89
C SER A 444 1.32 21.06 28.50
N SER A 445 2.36 21.10 27.65
CA SER A 445 3.65 21.75 27.96
C SER A 445 4.63 21.49 26.82
N GLY A 446 5.31 22.55 26.39
CA GLY A 446 6.39 22.45 25.41
C GLY A 446 7.51 21.51 25.88
N SER A 447 8.21 20.94 24.89
CA SER A 447 9.26 19.92 24.97
C SER A 447 8.75 18.45 24.89
N ASP A 448 8.92 17.87 23.70
CA ASP A 448 9.19 16.45 23.42
C ASP A 448 8.38 15.31 24.08
N SER A 449 7.14 15.53 24.54
CA SER A 449 6.25 14.42 24.96
C SER A 449 4.79 14.51 24.45
N SER A 450 4.57 15.08 23.27
CA SER A 450 3.23 15.31 22.68
C SER A 450 2.55 14.01 22.20
N ASP A 451 1.26 13.81 22.54
CA ASP A 451 0.39 12.64 22.25
C ASP A 451 0.75 11.34 22.99
N LYS A 452 0.54 11.29 24.32
CA LYS A 452 0.64 10.03 25.09
C LYS A 452 -0.31 8.91 24.60
N GLY A 453 -1.35 9.22 23.82
CA GLY A 453 -2.34 8.26 23.32
C GLY A 453 -2.09 7.67 21.92
N TYR A 454 -1.34 8.35 21.03
CA TYR A 454 -1.22 7.93 19.61
C TYR A 454 0.23 7.77 19.17
N ARG A 455 0.84 6.66 19.57
CA ARG A 455 2.19 6.26 19.14
C ARG A 455 2.11 5.30 17.95
N ALA A 456 2.91 5.55 16.91
CA ALA A 456 3.01 4.61 15.78
C ALA A 456 3.41 3.21 16.27
N GLY A 457 2.70 2.17 15.81
CA GLY A 457 2.86 0.79 16.27
C GLY A 457 1.97 0.38 17.44
N LEU A 458 1.17 1.29 18.01
CA LEU A 458 0.19 0.97 19.06
C LEU A 458 -0.88 0.07 18.44
N PHE A 459 -1.17 -1.08 19.04
CA PHE A 459 -2.25 -1.95 18.58
C PHE A 459 -3.60 -1.31 18.84
N LEU A 460 -4.48 -1.51 17.86
CA LEU A 460 -5.83 -0.98 17.84
C LEU A 460 -6.82 -2.11 17.61
N LEU A 461 -7.99 -1.98 18.23
CA LEU A 461 -9.14 -2.85 18.08
C LEU A 461 -10.31 -2.05 17.50
N THR A 462 -10.79 -2.45 16.34
CA THR A 462 -12.05 -1.96 15.77
C THR A 462 -13.09 -3.08 15.90
N PRO A 463 -14.08 -2.99 16.80
CA PRO A 463 -15.08 -4.03 16.95
C PRO A 463 -16.01 -4.10 15.72
N ASP A 464 -16.60 -5.28 15.51
CA ASP A 464 -17.66 -5.51 14.53
C ASP A 464 -18.82 -6.25 15.21
N PRO A 465 -19.96 -5.57 15.49
CA PRO A 465 -21.08 -6.17 16.20
C PRO A 465 -21.79 -7.30 15.43
N ALA A 466 -21.48 -7.48 14.14
CA ALA A 466 -22.03 -8.55 13.31
C ALA A 466 -21.03 -9.67 13.01
N GLY A 467 -19.79 -9.56 13.48
CA GLY A 467 -18.70 -10.41 13.02
C GLY A 467 -17.53 -10.49 13.98
N GLN A 468 -16.34 -10.40 13.41
CA GLN A 468 -15.09 -10.38 14.16
C GLN A 468 -14.42 -9.06 13.81
N GLY A 469 -14.09 -8.27 14.81
CA GLY A 469 -13.44 -7.00 14.56
C GLY A 469 -12.00 -7.15 14.07
N VAL A 470 -11.40 -5.98 13.86
CA VAL A 470 -10.14 -5.83 13.13
C VAL A 470 -9.06 -5.35 14.09
N VAL A 471 -7.96 -6.10 14.14
CA VAL A 471 -6.72 -5.63 14.78
C VAL A 471 -5.91 -4.85 13.76
N SER A 472 -5.46 -3.66 14.15
CA SER A 472 -4.56 -2.82 13.34
C SER A 472 -3.51 -2.16 14.23
N ILE A 473 -2.64 -1.34 13.65
CA ILE A 473 -1.76 -0.46 14.41
C ILE A 473 -1.96 1.00 14.01
N VAL A 474 -1.67 1.91 14.94
CA VAL A 474 -1.47 3.33 14.60
C VAL A 474 -0.32 3.42 13.59
N SER A 475 -0.60 3.91 12.39
CA SER A 475 0.39 4.11 11.34
C SER A 475 1.14 5.42 11.50
N ARG A 476 0.43 6.45 11.97
CA ARG A 476 0.95 7.82 12.17
C ARG A 476 0.14 8.50 13.27
N LYS A 477 0.84 9.25 14.12
CA LYS A 477 0.25 10.13 15.15
C LYS A 477 -0.74 11.14 14.55
N THR A 478 -1.41 11.91 15.40
CA THR A 478 -2.46 12.83 14.96
C THR A 478 -1.96 13.88 13.96
N PHE A 479 -2.82 14.23 13.00
CA PHE A 479 -2.56 15.28 12.00
C PHE A 479 -3.87 15.83 11.42
N GLN A 480 -3.80 17.02 10.82
CA GLN A 480 -4.89 17.55 10.01
C GLN A 480 -4.90 16.90 8.63
N SER A 481 -6.03 16.29 8.26
CA SER A 481 -6.20 15.66 6.96
C SER A 481 -6.43 16.73 5.89
N GLN A 482 -5.58 16.77 4.87
CA GLN A 482 -5.66 17.74 3.78
C GLN A 482 -6.71 17.30 2.76
N LYS A 483 -7.62 18.20 2.37
CA LYS A 483 -8.63 17.92 1.34
C LYS A 483 -7.96 17.77 -0.04
N GLN A 484 -8.10 16.61 -0.67
CA GLN A 484 -7.42 16.27 -1.92
C GLN A 484 -8.33 15.61 -2.94
N GLN A 485 -9.13 14.65 -2.47
CA GLN A 485 -9.90 13.73 -3.30
C GLN A 485 -11.40 13.88 -3.05
N SER A 486 -11.80 14.22 -1.82
CA SER A 486 -13.22 14.46 -1.52
C SER A 486 -13.65 15.74 -2.21
N ARG A 487 -14.48 15.62 -3.25
CA ARG A 487 -15.11 16.75 -3.94
C ARG A 487 -16.49 16.37 -4.40
N GLY A 488 -17.42 17.31 -4.34
CA GLY A 488 -18.77 17.09 -4.82
C GLY A 488 -18.79 16.81 -6.33
N TYR A 489 -19.54 15.79 -6.74
CA TYR A 489 -19.68 15.42 -8.15
C TYR A 489 -21.07 15.77 -8.68
N LEU A 490 -21.11 16.71 -9.62
CA LEU A 490 -22.35 17.13 -10.25
C LEU A 490 -22.75 16.25 -11.44
N GLY A 491 -21.80 15.58 -12.10
CA GLY A 491 -22.09 14.73 -13.27
C GLY A 491 -22.39 15.51 -14.54
N VAL A 492 -21.55 16.50 -14.88
CA VAL A 492 -21.71 17.35 -16.07
C VAL A 492 -20.38 17.64 -16.74
N MET A 493 -20.41 17.94 -18.04
CA MET A 493 -19.28 18.49 -18.80
C MET A 493 -19.57 19.94 -19.19
N PRO A 494 -19.05 20.93 -18.43
CA PRO A 494 -19.28 22.33 -18.70
C PRO A 494 -18.25 22.93 -19.68
N GLU A 495 -18.67 23.93 -20.44
CA GLU A 495 -17.82 24.84 -21.23
C GLU A 495 -18.08 26.30 -20.83
N ASP A 496 -17.18 27.20 -21.22
CA ASP A 496 -17.44 28.64 -21.08
C ASP A 496 -18.56 29.07 -22.03
N TYR A 497 -19.50 29.85 -21.49
CA TYR A 497 -20.56 30.42 -22.30
C TYR A 497 -20.02 31.67 -23.03
N LYS A 498 -19.72 31.52 -24.33
CA LYS A 498 -18.85 32.45 -25.09
C LYS A 498 -19.28 33.93 -25.06
N ASP A 499 -20.58 34.20 -24.96
CA ASP A 499 -21.13 35.55 -25.10
C ASP A 499 -21.73 36.14 -23.81
N LYS A 500 -21.79 35.37 -22.71
CA LYS A 500 -22.28 35.81 -21.39
C LYS A 500 -21.57 35.05 -20.26
N ALA A 501 -21.45 35.65 -19.08
CA ALA A 501 -20.88 34.96 -17.92
C ALA A 501 -21.71 33.70 -17.54
N GLY A 502 -21.06 32.54 -17.45
CA GLY A 502 -21.69 31.28 -17.03
C GLY A 502 -20.95 30.04 -17.55
N ALA A 503 -21.33 28.88 -17.01
CA ALA A 503 -20.84 27.58 -17.46
C ALA A 503 -21.97 26.82 -18.16
N ILE A 504 -21.90 26.65 -19.48
CA ILE A 504 -22.91 25.94 -20.27
C ILE A 504 -22.68 24.42 -20.20
N LEU A 505 -23.73 23.66 -19.91
CA LEU A 505 -23.67 22.20 -19.81
C LEU A 505 -23.74 21.57 -21.20
N ARG A 506 -22.64 20.93 -21.63
CA ARG A 506 -22.59 20.18 -22.91
C ARG A 506 -23.00 18.73 -22.76
N GLN A 507 -22.84 18.20 -21.56
CA GLN A 507 -23.23 16.84 -21.23
C GLN A 507 -23.74 16.80 -19.80
N VAL A 508 -24.78 16.01 -19.58
CA VAL A 508 -25.27 15.59 -18.27
C VAL A 508 -25.13 14.08 -18.20
N THR A 509 -24.50 13.57 -17.14
CA THR A 509 -24.32 12.14 -16.92
C THR A 509 -25.63 11.52 -16.47
N LYS A 510 -26.05 10.45 -17.15
CA LYS A 510 -27.20 9.63 -16.78
C LYS A 510 -27.07 9.14 -15.33
N ASP A 511 -28.15 9.19 -14.57
CA ASP A 511 -28.26 8.87 -13.14
C ASP A 511 -27.36 9.74 -12.23
N GLY A 512 -26.74 10.77 -12.79
CA GLY A 512 -25.89 11.74 -12.10
C GLY A 512 -26.68 12.75 -11.27
N ALA A 513 -25.97 13.47 -10.38
CA ALA A 513 -26.58 14.45 -9.49
C ALA A 513 -27.34 15.56 -10.24
N ALA A 514 -26.77 16.06 -11.34
CA ALA A 514 -27.41 17.06 -12.20
C ALA A 514 -28.71 16.55 -12.81
N GLU A 515 -28.71 15.35 -13.42
CA GLU A 515 -29.92 14.79 -14.04
C GLU A 515 -31.03 14.55 -12.99
N LYS A 516 -30.68 13.99 -11.83
CA LYS A 516 -31.61 13.77 -10.72
C LYS A 516 -32.23 15.07 -10.19
N ALA A 517 -31.53 16.19 -10.33
CA ALA A 517 -32.05 17.52 -10.00
C ALA A 517 -32.73 18.23 -11.19
N GLY A 518 -32.85 17.56 -12.34
CA GLY A 518 -33.52 18.06 -13.54
C GLY A 518 -32.72 19.11 -14.31
N LEU A 519 -31.39 19.04 -14.26
CA LEU A 519 -30.51 19.82 -15.16
C LEU A 519 -30.39 19.09 -16.49
N GLU A 520 -30.31 19.86 -17.56
CA GLU A 520 -30.33 19.39 -18.95
C GLU A 520 -29.15 19.93 -19.75
N VAL A 521 -28.85 19.28 -20.88
CA VAL A 521 -27.88 19.80 -21.85
C VAL A 521 -28.38 21.13 -22.39
N GLY A 522 -27.54 22.16 -22.36
CA GLY A 522 -27.89 23.52 -22.76
C GLY A 522 -28.17 24.48 -21.60
N ASP A 523 -28.41 23.97 -20.38
CA ASP A 523 -28.50 24.83 -19.19
C ASP A 523 -27.18 25.59 -18.97
N VAL A 524 -27.27 26.84 -18.53
CA VAL A 524 -26.10 27.66 -18.18
C VAL A 524 -26.09 27.93 -16.69
N VAL A 525 -25.10 27.41 -15.97
CA VAL A 525 -24.95 27.67 -14.53
C VAL A 525 -24.32 29.05 -14.33
N THR A 526 -25.02 29.93 -13.61
CA THR A 526 -24.60 31.32 -13.35
C THR A 526 -24.25 31.57 -11.88
N LYS A 527 -24.75 30.73 -10.97
CA LYS A 527 -24.44 30.78 -9.53
C LYS A 527 -24.48 29.39 -8.91
N MET A 528 -23.59 29.13 -7.96
CA MET A 528 -23.65 27.97 -7.07
C MET A 528 -23.49 28.44 -5.62
N ASN A 529 -24.48 28.15 -4.79
CA ASN A 529 -24.69 28.78 -3.48
C ASN A 529 -24.57 30.31 -3.59
N ASP A 530 -23.60 30.90 -2.91
CA ASP A 530 -23.33 32.34 -2.94
C ASP A 530 -22.28 32.75 -3.97
N GLN A 531 -21.61 31.78 -4.61
CA GLN A 531 -20.56 32.04 -5.57
C GLN A 531 -21.15 32.23 -6.98
N ARG A 532 -20.91 33.40 -7.57
CA ARG A 532 -21.19 33.63 -9.00
C ARG A 532 -20.23 32.83 -9.85
N ILE A 533 -20.76 32.14 -10.85
CA ILE A 533 -20.00 31.31 -11.79
C ILE A 533 -19.99 32.02 -13.15
N ARG A 534 -18.79 32.42 -13.59
CA ARG A 534 -18.58 33.08 -14.89
C ARG A 534 -17.95 32.17 -15.92
N THR A 535 -17.21 31.16 -15.46
CA THR A 535 -16.47 30.23 -16.30
C THR A 535 -16.65 28.81 -15.80
N HIS A 536 -16.44 27.84 -16.68
CA HIS A 536 -16.40 26.44 -16.33
C HIS A 536 -15.26 26.10 -15.35
N MET A 537 -14.17 26.87 -15.35
CA MET A 537 -13.09 26.77 -14.35
C MET A 537 -13.55 27.17 -12.95
N GLU A 538 -14.28 28.28 -12.81
CA GLU A 538 -14.85 28.72 -11.53
C GLU A 538 -15.82 27.67 -10.96
N MET A 539 -16.66 27.08 -11.83
CA MET A 539 -17.54 25.98 -11.46
C MET A 539 -16.77 24.76 -10.93
N ARG A 540 -15.70 24.35 -11.63
CA ARG A 540 -14.84 23.25 -11.17
C ARG A 540 -14.17 23.56 -9.85
N ASN A 541 -13.70 24.79 -9.65
CA ASN A 541 -13.08 25.21 -8.40
C ASN A 541 -14.08 25.18 -7.24
N PHE A 542 -15.30 25.68 -7.44
CA PHE A 542 -16.37 25.60 -6.45
C PHE A 542 -16.72 24.15 -6.08
N LEU A 543 -16.87 23.27 -7.08
CA LEU A 543 -17.15 21.85 -6.81
C LEU A 543 -16.01 21.16 -6.03
N GLY A 544 -14.78 21.69 -6.12
CA GLY A 544 -13.64 21.27 -5.31
C GLY A 544 -13.70 21.73 -3.84
N THR A 545 -14.48 22.76 -3.50
CA THR A 545 -14.59 23.26 -2.12
C THR A 545 -15.67 22.55 -1.31
N VAL A 546 -16.71 22.02 -1.98
CA VAL A 546 -17.80 21.26 -1.37
C VAL A 546 -17.48 19.77 -1.29
N ASP A 547 -18.16 19.03 -0.42
CA ASP A 547 -17.96 17.60 -0.20
C ASP A 547 -18.97 16.74 -0.97
N PRO A 548 -18.67 15.45 -1.20
CA PRO A 548 -19.66 14.50 -1.68
C PRO A 548 -20.88 14.45 -0.77
N ASN A 549 -22.07 14.26 -1.35
CA ASN A 549 -23.37 14.23 -0.66
C ASN A 549 -23.85 15.57 -0.08
N ASP A 550 -23.07 16.65 -0.17
CA ASP A 550 -23.54 17.99 0.14
C ASP A 550 -24.71 18.41 -0.76
N THR A 551 -25.64 19.17 -0.19
CA THR A 551 -26.70 19.83 -0.96
C THR A 551 -26.28 21.25 -1.28
N ILE A 552 -26.27 21.60 -2.57
CA ILE A 552 -26.02 22.95 -3.07
C ILE A 552 -27.26 23.51 -3.75
N VAL A 553 -27.33 24.84 -3.87
CA VAL A 553 -28.34 25.52 -4.69
C VAL A 553 -27.65 26.11 -5.90
N ALA A 554 -28.02 25.65 -7.10
CA ALA A 554 -27.55 26.21 -8.35
C ALA A 554 -28.61 27.13 -8.96
N VAL A 555 -28.18 28.30 -9.45
CA VAL A 555 -28.99 29.15 -10.33
C VAL A 555 -28.54 28.86 -11.75
N ILE A 556 -29.49 28.46 -12.59
CA ILE A 556 -29.26 28.13 -14.00
C ILE A 556 -30.13 29.00 -14.91
N LEU A 557 -29.67 29.22 -16.13
CA LEU A 557 -30.47 29.77 -17.22
C LEU A 557 -30.83 28.65 -18.20
N ARG A 558 -32.12 28.52 -18.50
CA ARG A 558 -32.65 27.63 -19.54
C ARG A 558 -33.35 28.50 -20.59
N GLY A 559 -32.66 28.75 -21.71
CA GLY A 559 -33.06 29.81 -22.63
C GLY A 559 -32.93 31.18 -21.96
N GLU A 560 -34.05 31.85 -21.71
CA GLU A 560 -34.11 33.15 -21.00
C GLU A 560 -34.62 33.03 -19.56
N GLU A 561 -35.11 31.85 -19.16
CA GLU A 561 -35.68 31.63 -17.83
C GLU A 561 -34.58 31.31 -16.80
N GLU A 562 -34.65 31.96 -15.63
CA GLU A 562 -33.80 31.67 -14.49
C GLU A 562 -34.47 30.65 -13.55
N LEU A 563 -33.83 29.51 -13.34
CA LEU A 563 -34.32 28.44 -12.47
C LEU A 563 -33.36 28.23 -11.29
N LYS A 564 -33.94 28.01 -10.11
CA LYS A 564 -33.19 27.57 -8.92
C LYS A 564 -33.33 26.06 -8.75
N LYS A 565 -32.21 25.37 -8.65
CA LYS A 565 -32.15 23.91 -8.49
C LYS A 565 -31.41 23.56 -7.20
N THR A 566 -32.07 22.83 -6.32
CA THR A 566 -31.45 22.23 -5.14
C THR A 566 -30.89 20.87 -5.54
N ILE A 567 -29.59 20.67 -5.39
CA ILE A 567 -28.86 19.53 -5.94
C ILE A 567 -28.06 18.85 -4.83
N ARG A 568 -28.33 17.57 -4.58
CA ARG A 568 -27.46 16.73 -3.75
C ARG A 568 -26.34 16.17 -4.60
N LEU A 569 -25.10 16.55 -4.29
CA LEU A 569 -23.92 16.15 -5.06
C LEU A 569 -23.59 14.67 -4.86
N GLY A 570 -23.08 14.02 -5.90
CA GLY A 570 -22.62 12.64 -5.84
C GLY A 570 -21.18 12.50 -5.38
N VAL A 571 -20.72 11.25 -5.31
CA VAL A 571 -19.31 10.90 -5.16
C VAL A 571 -18.63 10.92 -6.54
N PHE A 572 -17.44 11.49 -6.62
CA PHE A 572 -16.70 11.53 -7.88
C PHE A 572 -16.29 10.10 -8.31
N PRO A 573 -16.69 9.63 -9.51
CA PRO A 573 -16.36 8.28 -9.93
C PRO A 573 -14.87 8.14 -10.18
N SER A 574 -14.25 7.08 -9.66
CA SER A 574 -12.87 6.74 -10.00
C SER A 574 -12.84 6.15 -11.41
N SER A 575 -12.06 6.76 -12.31
CA SER A 575 -11.76 6.20 -13.63
C SER A 575 -10.42 5.45 -13.67
N SER A 576 -9.72 5.37 -12.53
CA SER A 576 -8.42 4.72 -12.43
C SER A 576 -8.57 3.21 -12.59
N ARG A 577 -7.74 2.63 -13.47
CA ARG A 577 -7.61 1.18 -13.64
C ARG A 577 -6.52 0.58 -12.74
N HIS A 578 -5.86 1.40 -11.92
CA HIS A 578 -4.78 0.95 -11.05
C HIS A 578 -5.33 0.06 -9.93
N ALA A 579 -4.61 -1.00 -9.56
CA ALA A 579 -5.08 -1.96 -8.56
C ALA A 579 -5.35 -1.34 -7.17
N ALA A 580 -4.67 -0.24 -6.83
CA ALA A 580 -4.91 0.51 -5.59
C ALA A 580 -6.25 1.27 -5.57
N ASP A 581 -6.93 1.38 -6.71
CA ASP A 581 -8.22 2.04 -6.86
C ASP A 581 -9.37 1.06 -7.15
N GLN A 582 -9.10 -0.26 -7.15
CA GLN A 582 -10.10 -1.32 -7.32
C GLN A 582 -10.70 -1.81 -5.99
N MET A 583 -10.71 -0.96 -4.98
CA MET A 583 -11.32 -1.22 -3.68
C MET A 583 -12.29 -0.09 -3.32
N GLU A 584 -13.28 -0.38 -2.49
CA GLU A 584 -14.26 0.61 -2.06
C GLU A 584 -13.64 1.59 -1.06
N LYS A 585 -13.58 2.86 -1.44
CA LYS A 585 -13.06 3.94 -0.60
C LYS A 585 -14.23 4.77 -0.11
N SER A 586 -14.12 5.35 1.08
CA SER A 586 -15.14 6.29 1.54
C SER A 586 -15.28 7.44 0.54
N GLY A 587 -16.53 7.85 0.26
CA GLY A 587 -16.81 8.95 -0.67
C GLY A 587 -16.18 10.25 -0.17
N ARG A 588 -16.53 10.65 1.05
CA ARG A 588 -15.78 11.65 1.82
C ARG A 588 -14.72 10.96 2.66
N ARG A 589 -13.45 11.32 2.44
CA ARG A 589 -12.31 10.58 2.98
C ARG A 589 -11.09 11.42 3.38
N ASP A 590 -11.18 12.73 3.28
CA ASP A 590 -10.13 13.66 3.66
C ASP A 590 -10.71 15.02 4.09
N GLY A 591 -9.86 15.98 4.48
CA GLY A 591 -10.29 17.30 4.91
C GLY A 591 -10.70 17.43 6.39
N PHE A 592 -10.47 16.38 7.19
CA PHE A 592 -10.81 16.32 8.61
C PHE A 592 -9.86 17.16 9.49
N ALA A 593 -10.37 17.70 10.61
CA ALA A 593 -9.64 18.66 11.45
C ALA A 593 -8.46 18.03 12.20
N LYS A 594 -8.67 16.88 12.85
CA LYS A 594 -7.66 16.12 13.59
C LYS A 594 -8.00 14.64 13.47
N VAL A 595 -7.11 13.86 12.86
CA VAL A 595 -7.29 12.40 12.69
C VAL A 595 -6.02 11.66 13.06
N VAL A 596 -6.19 10.41 13.50
CA VAL A 596 -5.14 9.39 13.54
C VAL A 596 -5.25 8.52 12.28
N SER A 597 -4.11 8.06 11.75
CA SER A 597 -4.09 7.06 10.68
C SER A 597 -3.72 5.70 11.24
N HIS A 598 -4.39 4.66 10.76
CA HIS A 598 -4.11 3.27 11.07
C HIS A 598 -4.24 2.39 9.83
N ASP A 599 -3.76 1.15 9.93
CA ASP A 599 -3.64 0.23 8.79
C ASP A 599 -4.78 -0.78 8.67
N ALA A 600 -5.87 -0.63 9.44
CA ALA A 600 -7.04 -1.49 9.33
C ALA A 600 -7.60 -1.48 7.92
N VAL A 601 -7.99 -2.66 7.44
CA VAL A 601 -8.71 -2.83 6.18
C VAL A 601 -10.19 -2.71 6.47
N LEU A 602 -10.70 -1.48 6.42
CA LEU A 602 -12.11 -1.18 6.64
C LEU A 602 -12.84 -1.00 5.30
N GLU A 603 -14.09 -1.43 5.25
CA GLU A 603 -15.06 -0.99 4.25
C GLU A 603 -15.66 0.37 4.64
N PRO A 604 -16.21 1.14 3.69
CA PRO A 604 -16.88 2.41 4.00
C PRO A 604 -18.03 2.28 5.02
N THR A 605 -18.68 1.11 5.09
CA THR A 605 -19.76 0.78 6.03
C THR A 605 -19.28 0.50 7.45
N ASP A 606 -17.99 0.25 7.64
CA ASP A 606 -17.39 0.02 8.97
C ASP A 606 -17.01 1.35 9.64
N CYS A 607 -17.06 2.45 8.89
CA CYS A 607 -16.88 3.79 9.45
C CYS A 607 -18.06 4.16 10.36
N GLY A 608 -17.85 5.05 11.32
CA GLY A 608 -18.78 5.41 12.39
C GLY A 608 -18.64 4.52 13.64
N GLY A 609 -17.99 3.36 13.52
CA GLY A 609 -17.64 2.49 14.65
C GLY A 609 -16.47 3.03 15.49
N PRO A 610 -16.39 2.63 16.77
CA PRO A 610 -15.34 3.05 17.69
C PRO A 610 -14.00 2.39 17.38
N LEU A 611 -12.94 2.95 17.96
CA LEU A 611 -11.57 2.47 17.90
C LEU A 611 -11.02 2.41 19.32
N PHE A 612 -10.35 1.32 19.70
CA PHE A 612 -9.79 1.15 21.06
C PHE A 612 -8.33 0.69 21.03
N ASP A 613 -7.62 0.83 22.14
CA ASP A 613 -6.35 0.14 22.38
C ASP A 613 -6.54 -1.24 23.04
N LEU A 614 -5.42 -1.93 23.32
CA LEU A 614 -5.42 -3.24 24.00
C LEU A 614 -5.87 -3.21 25.47
N ASP A 615 -5.93 -2.02 26.08
CA ASP A 615 -6.42 -1.83 27.43
C ASP A 615 -7.92 -1.45 27.46
N GLY A 616 -8.54 -1.34 26.27
CA GLY A 616 -9.95 -0.99 26.11
C GLY A 616 -10.23 0.52 26.15
N ASN A 617 -9.20 1.36 26.08
CA ASN A 617 -9.38 2.82 26.08
C ASN A 617 -9.90 3.28 24.72
N PHE A 618 -10.89 4.17 24.73
CA PHE A 618 -11.45 4.74 23.52
C PHE A 618 -10.47 5.73 22.85
N LEU A 619 -10.18 5.46 21.58
CA LEU A 619 -9.24 6.18 20.74
C LEU A 619 -9.91 6.91 19.55
N GLY A 620 -11.23 6.95 19.52
CA GLY A 620 -11.98 7.75 18.55
C GLY A 620 -12.87 6.94 17.63
N VAL A 621 -13.33 7.58 16.55
CA VAL A 621 -14.33 7.00 15.63
C VAL A 621 -13.73 6.86 14.24
N ASN A 622 -13.74 5.64 13.69
CA ASN A 622 -13.29 5.36 12.33
C ASN A 622 -14.14 6.20 11.36
N ILE A 623 -13.53 7.13 10.63
CA ILE A 623 -14.27 8.10 9.82
C ILE A 623 -14.11 7.89 8.32
N ALA A 624 -13.02 7.26 7.88
CA ALA A 624 -12.80 7.05 6.46
C ALA A 624 -11.85 5.90 6.15
N ARG A 625 -12.22 5.11 5.15
CA ARG A 625 -11.29 4.36 4.32
C ARG A 625 -10.70 5.29 3.26
N ASN A 626 -9.53 5.86 3.56
CA ASN A 626 -8.89 6.87 2.70
C ASN A 626 -8.22 6.27 1.46
N SER A 627 -7.49 5.19 1.64
CA SER A 627 -6.71 4.57 0.57
C SER A 627 -6.53 3.09 0.81
N ARG A 628 -5.72 2.41 -0.01
CA ARG A 628 -5.43 0.99 0.18
C ARG A 628 -4.69 0.73 1.50
N VAL A 629 -4.02 1.74 2.04
CA VAL A 629 -3.11 1.58 3.19
C VAL A 629 -3.44 2.49 4.36
N ARG A 630 -4.46 3.35 4.22
CA ARG A 630 -4.85 4.31 5.25
C ARG A 630 -6.34 4.23 5.55
N SER A 631 -6.63 4.01 6.81
CA SER A 631 -7.92 4.31 7.44
C SER A 631 -7.70 5.44 8.45
N TYR A 632 -8.69 6.32 8.57
CA TYR A 632 -8.64 7.47 9.48
C TYR A 632 -9.70 7.33 10.55
N ALA A 633 -9.34 7.70 11.77
CA ALA A 633 -10.28 7.91 12.86
C ALA A 633 -10.18 9.36 13.37
N VAL A 634 -11.31 9.98 13.67
CA VAL A 634 -11.38 11.27 14.37
C VAL A 634 -11.11 11.07 15.85
N THR A 635 -10.45 12.02 16.49
CA THR A 635 -10.03 11.90 17.90
C THR A 635 -11.21 12.02 18.88
N PRO A 636 -11.09 11.47 20.10
CA PRO A 636 -12.09 11.61 21.17
C PRO A 636 -12.48 13.07 21.47
N SER A 637 -11.52 14.02 21.42
CA SER A 637 -11.82 15.46 21.57
C SER A 637 -12.88 15.98 20.59
N ILE A 638 -12.82 15.59 19.32
CA ILE A 638 -13.80 16.02 18.31
C ILE A 638 -15.18 15.42 18.63
N VAL A 639 -15.21 14.14 18.99
CA VAL A 639 -16.44 13.43 19.34
C VAL A 639 -17.09 14.06 20.58
N ARG A 640 -16.29 14.31 21.63
CA ARG A 640 -16.72 15.00 22.84
C ARG A 640 -17.29 16.37 22.53
N GLN A 641 -16.58 17.19 21.77
CA GLN A 641 -17.05 18.53 21.42
C GLN A 641 -18.45 18.49 20.81
N LEU A 642 -18.69 17.57 19.87
CA LEU A 642 -20.01 17.40 19.24
C LEU A 642 -21.09 16.99 20.26
N VAL A 643 -20.78 16.08 21.18
CA VAL A 643 -21.72 15.59 22.20
C VAL A 643 -22.01 16.70 23.23
N ASP A 644 -20.99 17.35 23.77
CA ASP A 644 -21.06 18.38 24.82
C ASP A 644 -21.88 19.60 24.40
N GLU A 645 -21.74 20.03 23.14
CA GLU A 645 -22.53 21.12 22.54
C GLU A 645 -24.05 20.84 22.54
N HIS A 646 -24.46 19.57 22.74
CA HIS A 646 -25.84 19.09 22.63
C HIS A 646 -26.37 18.38 23.89
N THR A 647 -25.51 18.01 24.85
CA THR A 647 -25.90 17.61 26.22
C THR A 647 -26.15 18.83 27.11
N SER A 648 -25.38 19.90 26.97
CA SER A 648 -25.43 21.12 27.82
C SER A 648 -26.65 22.03 27.60
N LYS A 649 -27.56 21.66 26.67
CA LYS A 649 -28.75 22.44 26.29
C LYS A 649 -30.06 21.89 26.85
N LYS A 650 -30.01 20.97 27.84
CA LYS A 650 -31.19 20.44 28.53
C LYS A 650 -31.48 21.17 29.83
#